data_AF-A0A373IZN0-F1
#
_entry.id   AF-A0A373IZN0-F1
#
_cell.length_a   1.000
_cell.length_b   1.000
_cell.length_c   1.000
_cell.angle_alpha   90.00
_cell.angle_beta   90.00
_cell.angle_gamma   90.00
#
_symmetry.space_group_name_H-M   'P 1'
#
loop_
_entity.id
_entity.type
_entity.pdbx_description
1 polymer ?
#
loop_
_entity_poly.entity_id
_entity_poly.type
_entity_poly.pdbx_seq_one_letter_code
_entity_poly.pdbx_strand_id
1 'polypeptide(L)'
;MARNRITGRETQKMQEYTQERIAQAERRDIEFSTDVKEQIFEYANLIGEEEKVRALVRNLADAVSRADQEGVEDLLDDVRMDIQELPDPTIGKLKLRDYGYMEEDMVPLRKEAALDYHRMGSKIYCLGSDGIKGEYASREMIQAHDGLFGMESQMWERIKDNNLDYAEENLGAFQEPMSVIEQEEALKLYDAGADIYLITNFSSPMYVTERMEIERGPEHYQMSMTELERFRNLEWEMQKYPQIQSLKEANLLLGTRRTFGIYQIRDDSPGENYAFMNMSFIESHGVQIKKEDYKLVYVGELSGNMSLEDIFERFNIDRPEDFRGHSLSVSDIVVLNDGKKVTAHFVDSISFEQLDSFLNLEEQLLSELAYEVGERYFAIQRTEEGYDYSFYDEDFRLMDGGVYENDEISIEEAAEELLEDEGWTGERIRGDYDRLMEKVEEMDEVVMAEIQKSQGEYKPLAKVEELEEANYNMIDNVLNNMPPKKEPYLEYFAAECDEFHDMGAYEKSTDVNQIAAVYEKYREHPKTAYLGCSMGIIYRDPEDSYYDEAEFAIVKGNTVLGNLMDDVRFYGELALVREGIEKIHEALPDYKYVPMRDVREAMYPEKMTTEQMAEALDEIAEAFDPYEYRDNVERGENTVQEVMLDLRSGNIYSYISYLKDIVDEECDLSVRAGVLIERLKAYEPELPKDMQPMVYVNYCEKSEPGNPRCQKLSDLDSKTIEQDKVWYADRDPKTNEPKMTAQMFFTVYYAEKGDKMLHHFQGKIDIGTGNGGIISQLKMQNEMKLTDESWISYQQGKGNEEYQKYMEDLTDMQNHVLPYLQSFCSLEEKGVKERREQQVAEKNESREAVPRTGGEANIAVKDAGKAERKAITGKEKKPSIHERLEINKRIIQEKQGKDEPERGADLSVRMV
;
A
#
# COMPACT_ATOMS: atom_id res chain seq x y z
N MET A 1 -38.31 5.20 46.53
CA MET A 1 -39.55 5.99 46.72
C MET A 1 -40.29 6.03 45.39
N ALA A 2 -41.63 6.10 45.36
CA ALA A 2 -42.36 6.16 44.09
C ALA A 2 -42.19 7.54 43.42
N ARG A 3 -41.43 7.60 42.31
CA ARG A 3 -41.51 8.71 41.35
C ARG A 3 -42.70 8.44 40.43
N ASN A 4 -43.71 9.32 40.43
CA ASN A 4 -44.73 9.30 39.38
C ASN A 4 -44.04 9.62 38.05
N ARG A 5 -43.78 8.61 37.22
CA ARG A 5 -43.52 8.85 35.79
C ARG A 5 -44.82 9.41 35.20
N ILE A 6 -44.81 10.68 34.82
CA ILE A 6 -45.81 11.19 33.88
C ILE A 6 -45.43 10.56 32.54
N THR A 7 -46.23 9.60 32.07
CA THR A 7 -46.09 9.07 30.71
C THR A 7 -46.21 10.23 29.73
N GLY A 8 -45.31 10.30 28.76
CA GLY A 8 -45.36 11.34 27.75
C GLY A 8 -46.62 11.23 26.89
N ARG A 9 -46.99 12.34 26.23
CA ARG A 9 -48.24 12.47 25.49
C ARG A 9 -48.27 11.57 24.25
N GLU A 10 -47.14 11.45 23.55
CA GLU A 10 -47.01 10.65 22.34
C GLU A 10 -46.81 9.17 22.69
N THR A 11 -46.06 8.86 23.75
CA THR A 11 -46.03 7.52 24.37
C THR A 11 -47.44 7.05 24.76
N GLN A 12 -48.24 7.89 25.44
CA GLN A 12 -49.61 7.53 25.84
C GLN A 12 -50.52 7.27 24.63
N LYS A 13 -50.45 8.11 23.58
CA LYS A 13 -51.19 7.89 22.33
C LYS A 13 -50.86 6.52 21.71
N MET A 14 -49.58 6.17 21.62
CA MET A 14 -49.18 4.89 21.03
C MET A 14 -49.67 3.70 21.87
N GLN A 15 -49.64 3.82 23.21
CA GLN A 15 -50.20 2.79 24.10
C GLN A 15 -51.72 2.65 23.91
N GLU A 16 -52.47 3.75 23.79
CA GLU A 16 -53.91 3.73 23.50
C GLU A 16 -54.22 3.12 22.12
N TYR A 17 -53.45 3.47 21.08
CA TYR A 17 -53.56 2.89 19.73
C TYR A 17 -53.24 1.39 19.71
N THR A 18 -52.14 0.98 20.31
CA THR A 18 -51.68 -0.42 20.38
C THR A 18 -52.70 -1.28 21.14
N GLN A 19 -53.21 -0.77 22.26
CA GLN A 19 -54.30 -1.41 23.00
C GLN A 19 -55.59 -1.55 22.17
N GLU A 20 -55.91 -0.58 21.30
CA GLU A 20 -57.03 -0.69 20.36
C GLU A 20 -56.77 -1.73 19.26
N ARG A 21 -55.54 -1.81 18.71
CA ARG A 21 -55.17 -2.81 17.70
C ARG A 21 -55.30 -4.23 18.26
N ILE A 22 -54.73 -4.48 19.45
CA ILE A 22 -54.84 -5.75 20.17
C ILE A 22 -56.32 -6.07 20.43
N ALA A 23 -57.08 -5.13 20.99
CA ALA A 23 -58.52 -5.32 21.26
C ALA A 23 -59.40 -5.39 20.00
N GLN A 24 -58.86 -5.12 18.79
CA GLN A 24 -59.53 -5.37 17.51
C GLN A 24 -59.28 -6.80 17.01
N ALA A 25 -58.09 -7.36 17.26
CA ALA A 25 -57.78 -8.76 16.99
C ALA A 25 -58.54 -9.70 17.94
N GLU A 26 -58.55 -9.40 19.25
CA GLU A 26 -59.25 -10.21 20.26
C GLU A 26 -60.76 -10.34 20.01
N ARG A 27 -61.38 -9.35 19.37
CA ARG A 27 -62.81 -9.40 18.94
C ARG A 27 -63.07 -10.37 17.77
N ARG A 28 -62.06 -11.10 17.30
CA ARG A 28 -62.15 -12.16 16.27
C ARG A 28 -61.92 -13.56 16.84
N ASP A 29 -62.05 -13.72 18.16
CA ASP A 29 -61.76 -14.96 18.91
C ASP A 29 -60.28 -15.41 18.82
N ILE A 30 -59.36 -14.43 18.81
CA ILE A 30 -57.89 -14.63 18.80
C ILE A 30 -57.33 -14.17 20.15
N GLU A 31 -56.77 -15.08 20.96
CA GLU A 31 -56.22 -14.74 22.28
C GLU A 31 -54.69 -14.73 22.26
N PHE A 32 -54.09 -13.54 22.29
CA PHE A 32 -52.64 -13.39 22.51
C PHE A 32 -52.28 -13.63 23.98
N SER A 33 -51.14 -14.28 24.23
CA SER A 33 -50.56 -14.45 25.56
C SER A 33 -50.18 -13.10 26.19
N THR A 34 -49.99 -13.07 27.51
CA THR A 34 -49.47 -11.89 28.22
C THR A 34 -48.11 -11.47 27.69
N ASP A 35 -47.24 -12.44 27.44
CA ASP A 35 -45.87 -12.27 26.97
C ASP A 35 -45.82 -11.59 25.58
N VAL A 36 -46.57 -12.11 24.60
CA VAL A 36 -46.72 -11.51 23.26
C VAL A 36 -47.30 -10.09 23.35
N LYS A 37 -48.22 -9.83 24.28
CA LYS A 37 -48.76 -8.48 24.51
C LYS A 37 -47.69 -7.53 25.06
N GLU A 38 -46.84 -7.99 25.98
CA GLU A 38 -45.76 -7.19 26.55
C GLU A 38 -44.70 -6.87 25.48
N GLN A 39 -44.27 -7.85 24.66
CA GLN A 39 -43.37 -7.63 23.51
C GLN A 39 -43.96 -6.65 22.47
N ILE A 40 -45.26 -6.76 22.12
CA ILE A 40 -45.94 -5.80 21.22
C ILE A 40 -45.94 -4.37 21.81
N PHE A 41 -46.13 -4.22 23.12
CA PHE A 41 -46.09 -2.90 23.76
C PHE A 41 -44.68 -2.34 23.84
N GLU A 42 -43.66 -3.16 24.09
CA GLU A 42 -42.25 -2.76 24.09
C GLU A 42 -41.83 -2.23 22.72
N TYR A 43 -42.03 -3.03 21.67
CA TYR A 43 -41.83 -2.65 20.27
C TYR A 43 -42.56 -1.35 19.90
N ALA A 44 -43.83 -1.21 20.29
CA ALA A 44 -44.61 0.01 20.03
C ALA A 44 -44.06 1.24 20.78
N ASN A 45 -43.54 1.09 22.01
CA ASN A 45 -42.92 2.18 22.77
C ASN A 45 -41.55 2.59 22.18
N LEU A 46 -40.81 1.64 21.61
CA LEU A 46 -39.47 1.84 21.06
C LEU A 46 -39.52 2.40 19.62
N ILE A 47 -40.06 1.63 18.67
CA ILE A 47 -40.10 2.01 17.25
C ILE A 47 -40.98 3.25 17.03
N GLY A 48 -42.16 3.31 17.66
CA GLY A 48 -43.04 4.47 17.60
C GLY A 48 -43.78 4.69 16.28
N GLU A 49 -43.89 3.66 15.43
CA GLU A 49 -44.48 3.75 14.09
C GLU A 49 -45.80 2.96 14.01
N GLU A 50 -46.93 3.68 13.84
CA GLU A 50 -48.28 3.09 13.80
C GLU A 50 -48.47 2.03 12.70
N GLU A 51 -47.70 2.11 11.62
CA GLU A 51 -47.75 1.20 10.46
C GLU A 51 -47.09 -0.15 10.80
N LYS A 52 -45.84 -0.13 11.31
CA LYS A 52 -45.10 -1.30 11.79
C LYS A 52 -45.88 -2.06 12.87
N VAL A 53 -46.34 -1.36 13.92
CA VAL A 53 -47.18 -1.95 14.99
C VAL A 53 -48.48 -2.58 14.45
N ARG A 54 -49.10 -1.97 13.43
CA ARG A 54 -50.32 -2.50 12.79
C ARG A 54 -50.05 -3.73 11.93
N ALA A 55 -48.89 -3.79 11.27
CA ALA A 55 -48.45 -4.96 10.52
C ALA A 55 -48.16 -6.13 11.47
N LEU A 56 -47.38 -5.90 12.53
CA LEU A 56 -47.05 -6.89 13.57
C LEU A 56 -48.32 -7.52 14.18
N VAL A 57 -49.22 -6.71 14.74
CA VAL A 57 -50.45 -7.20 15.38
C VAL A 57 -51.35 -7.96 14.39
N ARG A 58 -51.35 -7.62 13.10
CA ARG A 58 -52.08 -8.36 12.06
C ARG A 58 -51.40 -9.69 11.75
N ASN A 59 -50.09 -9.69 11.53
CA ASN A 59 -49.33 -10.88 11.16
C ASN A 59 -49.36 -11.92 12.29
N LEU A 60 -49.12 -11.50 13.54
CA LEU A 60 -49.26 -12.35 14.73
C LEU A 60 -50.70 -12.88 14.89
N ALA A 61 -51.73 -12.07 14.61
CA ALA A 61 -53.11 -12.54 14.66
C ALA A 61 -53.38 -13.63 13.60
N ASP A 62 -52.85 -13.48 12.39
CA ASP A 62 -52.99 -14.47 11.31
C ASP A 62 -52.21 -15.77 11.60
N ALA A 63 -51.05 -15.70 12.28
CA ALA A 63 -50.26 -16.85 12.70
C ALA A 63 -50.92 -17.61 13.87
N VAL A 64 -51.30 -16.91 14.94
CA VAL A 64 -52.06 -17.49 16.08
C VAL A 64 -53.38 -18.13 15.60
N SER A 65 -54.08 -17.51 14.66
CA SER A 65 -55.30 -18.05 14.04
C SER A 65 -55.08 -19.35 13.24
N ARG A 66 -53.85 -19.63 12.81
CA ARG A 66 -53.46 -20.90 12.15
C ARG A 66 -52.96 -21.97 13.13
N ALA A 67 -52.81 -21.62 14.42
CA ALA A 67 -52.02 -22.37 15.39
C ALA A 67 -50.56 -22.60 14.94
N ASP A 68 -50.02 -21.64 14.21
CA ASP A 68 -48.65 -21.60 13.71
C ASP A 68 -47.76 -21.04 14.81
N GLN A 69 -47.01 -21.90 15.51
CA GLN A 69 -46.13 -21.47 16.61
C GLN A 69 -44.74 -21.05 16.12
N GLU A 70 -44.31 -21.61 14.99
CA GLU A 70 -43.04 -21.30 14.32
C GLU A 70 -43.14 -19.87 13.77
N GLY A 71 -44.13 -19.62 12.91
CA GLY A 71 -44.46 -18.27 12.41
C GLY A 71 -45.04 -17.28 13.45
N VAL A 72 -45.00 -17.61 14.75
CA VAL A 72 -45.20 -16.63 15.84
C VAL A 72 -43.84 -16.25 16.45
N GLU A 73 -42.93 -17.20 16.67
CA GLU A 73 -41.59 -16.86 17.16
C GLU A 73 -40.79 -16.11 16.08
N ASP A 74 -40.89 -16.52 14.80
CA ASP A 74 -40.29 -15.79 13.65
C ASP A 74 -40.67 -14.29 13.68
N LEU A 75 -41.93 -13.98 13.96
CA LEU A 75 -42.47 -12.61 14.03
C LEU A 75 -42.11 -11.86 15.33
N LEU A 76 -41.55 -12.55 16.32
CA LEU A 76 -41.00 -11.95 17.54
C LEU A 76 -39.48 -11.79 17.43
N ASP A 77 -38.80 -12.65 16.68
CA ASP A 77 -37.39 -12.48 16.30
C ASP A 77 -37.22 -11.32 15.30
N ASP A 78 -38.11 -11.20 14.29
CA ASP A 78 -38.27 -9.98 13.46
C ASP A 78 -38.33 -8.71 14.33
N VAL A 79 -39.02 -8.77 15.47
CA VAL A 79 -39.24 -7.67 16.42
C VAL A 79 -38.01 -7.40 17.29
N ARG A 80 -37.24 -8.44 17.65
CA ARG A 80 -35.97 -8.32 18.39
C ARG A 80 -34.91 -7.66 17.51
N MET A 81 -34.80 -8.07 16.24
CA MET A 81 -33.92 -7.44 15.25
C MET A 81 -34.24 -5.95 15.04
N ASP A 82 -35.51 -5.61 14.78
CA ASP A 82 -35.98 -4.22 14.61
C ASP A 82 -35.65 -3.30 15.81
N ILE A 83 -35.49 -3.88 17.01
CA ILE A 83 -35.15 -3.19 18.26
C ILE A 83 -33.62 -3.08 18.43
N GLN A 84 -32.85 -4.08 17.99
CA GLN A 84 -31.38 -4.06 18.00
C GLN A 84 -30.80 -3.15 16.90
N GLU A 85 -31.52 -2.93 15.79
CA GLU A 85 -31.24 -1.86 14.80
C GLU A 85 -31.42 -0.42 15.34
N LEU A 86 -31.85 -0.25 16.60
CA LEU A 86 -31.87 1.05 17.27
C LEU A 86 -30.49 1.35 17.88
N PRO A 87 -30.03 2.62 17.86
CA PRO A 87 -28.74 2.97 18.44
C PRO A 87 -28.74 2.88 19.97
N ASP A 88 -29.92 2.89 20.60
CA ASP A 88 -30.09 2.49 21.99
C ASP A 88 -31.39 1.66 22.07
N PRO A 89 -31.28 0.31 22.08
CA PRO A 89 -32.43 -0.59 22.18
C PRO A 89 -33.34 -0.32 23.38
N THR A 90 -32.85 0.40 24.39
CA THR A 90 -33.61 0.73 25.59
C THR A 90 -34.43 2.03 25.47
N ILE A 91 -34.33 2.80 24.38
CA ILE A 91 -35.08 4.07 24.23
C ILE A 91 -35.56 4.39 22.80
N GLY A 92 -36.86 4.70 22.69
CA GLY A 92 -37.54 4.87 21.40
C GLY A 92 -37.69 6.29 20.86
N LYS A 93 -38.01 6.39 19.56
CA LYS A 93 -38.36 7.65 18.87
C LYS A 93 -39.51 8.41 19.55
N LEU A 94 -40.45 7.71 20.19
CA LEU A 94 -41.52 8.36 20.97
C LEU A 94 -41.00 9.16 22.18
N LYS A 95 -39.92 8.67 22.78
CA LYS A 95 -39.30 9.28 23.96
C LYS A 95 -38.63 10.63 23.62
N LEU A 96 -38.14 10.75 22.39
CA LEU A 96 -37.59 11.96 21.77
C LEU A 96 -38.72 12.97 21.43
N ARG A 97 -39.79 12.50 20.79
CA ARG A 97 -41.01 13.29 20.50
C ARG A 97 -41.65 13.84 21.78
N ASP A 98 -41.66 13.07 22.86
CA ASP A 98 -42.13 13.51 24.18
C ASP A 98 -41.20 14.51 24.90
N TYR A 99 -39.99 14.76 24.39
CA TYR A 99 -39.09 15.84 24.81
C TYR A 99 -39.25 17.13 23.98
N GLY A 100 -40.03 17.09 22.89
CA GLY A 100 -40.32 18.24 22.02
C GLY A 100 -39.70 18.18 20.62
N TYR A 101 -38.83 17.20 20.35
CA TYR A 101 -38.16 17.01 19.06
C TYR A 101 -39.09 16.23 18.12
N MET A 102 -39.65 16.92 17.14
CA MET A 102 -40.66 16.37 16.22
C MET A 102 -40.16 16.18 14.78
N GLU A 103 -38.92 16.59 14.52
CA GLU A 103 -38.18 16.32 13.28
C GLU A 103 -37.46 14.97 13.42
N GLU A 104 -37.11 14.33 12.30
CA GLU A 104 -36.52 12.98 12.27
C GLU A 104 -35.01 13.02 11.96
N ASP A 105 -34.40 14.17 12.29
CA ASP A 105 -32.98 14.52 12.18
C ASP A 105 -32.12 13.96 13.32
N MET A 106 -32.74 13.48 14.39
CA MET A 106 -32.08 13.00 15.60
C MET A 106 -32.57 11.60 16.02
N VAL A 107 -31.67 10.80 16.57
CA VAL A 107 -31.95 9.52 17.27
C VAL A 107 -31.70 9.67 18.78
N PRO A 108 -32.54 9.08 19.65
CA PRO A 108 -32.41 9.23 21.10
C PRO A 108 -31.42 8.23 21.71
N LEU A 109 -30.73 8.66 22.77
CA LEU A 109 -29.75 7.86 23.53
C LEU A 109 -29.91 8.08 25.05
N ARG A 110 -29.68 7.02 25.83
CA ARG A 110 -29.38 7.10 27.27
C ARG A 110 -27.92 7.46 27.52
N LYS A 111 -27.61 7.75 28.78
CA LYS A 111 -26.28 8.16 29.26
C LYS A 111 -25.18 7.12 29.02
N GLU A 112 -25.52 5.83 29.01
CA GLU A 112 -24.59 4.73 28.72
C GLU A 112 -24.23 4.75 27.22
N ALA A 113 -25.16 4.42 26.32
CA ALA A 113 -24.95 4.50 24.87
C ALA A 113 -24.45 5.88 24.36
N ALA A 114 -24.81 6.99 25.03
CA ALA A 114 -24.28 8.32 24.71
C ALA A 114 -22.82 8.54 25.13
N LEU A 115 -22.32 7.84 26.16
CA LEU A 115 -20.89 7.76 26.42
C LEU A 115 -20.20 6.83 25.42
N ASP A 116 -20.84 5.74 25.02
CA ASP A 116 -20.26 4.75 24.10
C ASP A 116 -20.12 5.29 22.67
N TYR A 117 -21.13 5.97 22.12
CA TYR A 117 -20.96 6.68 20.86
C TYR A 117 -20.00 7.88 20.96
N HIS A 118 -19.86 8.51 22.13
CA HIS A 118 -18.82 9.53 22.36
C HIS A 118 -17.41 8.90 22.40
N ARG A 119 -17.25 7.70 22.97
CA ARG A 119 -16.05 6.84 22.88
C ARG A 119 -15.76 6.41 21.42
N MET A 120 -16.76 6.44 20.54
CA MET A 120 -16.61 6.25 19.09
C MET A 120 -16.52 7.57 18.31
N GLY A 121 -16.15 8.69 18.95
CA GLY A 121 -15.97 10.01 18.32
C GLY A 121 -17.24 10.65 17.74
N SER A 122 -18.43 10.14 18.06
CA SER A 122 -19.69 10.57 17.45
C SER A 122 -20.27 11.83 18.09
N LYS A 123 -21.01 12.62 17.30
CA LYS A 123 -21.63 13.88 17.74
C LYS A 123 -22.83 13.65 18.66
N ILE A 124 -22.60 13.75 19.97
CA ILE A 124 -23.60 13.56 21.03
C ILE A 124 -24.09 14.90 21.59
N TYR A 125 -25.40 15.10 21.59
CA TYR A 125 -26.03 16.35 22.04
C TYR A 125 -26.84 16.14 23.32
N CYS A 126 -26.64 17.01 24.32
CA CYS A 126 -27.53 17.08 25.49
C CYS A 126 -28.89 17.68 25.07
N LEU A 127 -29.99 16.97 25.34
CA LEU A 127 -31.32 17.35 24.87
C LEU A 127 -32.18 17.96 25.98
N GLY A 128 -32.54 19.23 25.82
CA GLY A 128 -33.51 19.92 26.67
C GLY A 128 -34.93 19.33 26.54
N SER A 129 -35.69 19.31 27.64
CA SER A 129 -37.10 18.87 27.67
C SER A 129 -38.09 19.94 27.14
N ASP A 130 -37.57 20.92 26.42
CA ASP A 130 -38.26 22.03 25.75
C ASP A 130 -38.04 22.01 24.22
N GLY A 131 -37.39 20.96 23.70
CA GLY A 131 -37.08 20.79 22.28
C GLY A 131 -35.85 21.56 21.80
N ILE A 132 -35.03 22.12 22.70
CA ILE A 132 -33.82 22.87 22.34
C ILE A 132 -32.60 21.94 22.34
N LYS A 133 -32.05 21.66 21.15
CA LYS A 133 -30.77 20.97 20.96
C LYS A 133 -29.64 21.78 21.62
N GLY A 134 -28.90 21.15 22.53
CA GLY A 134 -27.71 21.74 23.15
C GLY A 134 -26.52 21.80 22.18
N GLU A 135 -25.38 22.30 22.66
CA GLU A 135 -24.10 22.12 21.96
C GLU A 135 -23.68 20.64 21.94
N TYR A 136 -22.72 20.30 21.07
CA TYR A 136 -22.01 19.01 21.11
C TYR A 136 -21.37 18.84 22.49
N ALA A 137 -21.75 17.79 23.20
CA ALA A 137 -21.43 17.57 24.59
C ALA A 137 -20.02 16.96 24.74
N SER A 138 -19.17 17.58 25.56
CA SER A 138 -17.97 16.89 26.05
C SER A 138 -18.36 15.75 27.00
N ARG A 139 -17.41 14.86 27.26
CA ARG A 139 -17.59 13.74 28.19
C ARG A 139 -18.08 14.18 29.58
N GLU A 140 -17.58 15.30 30.09
CA GLU A 140 -17.98 15.88 31.39
C GLU A 140 -19.42 16.39 31.34
N MET A 141 -19.85 16.94 30.20
CA MET A 141 -21.24 17.36 29.99
C MET A 141 -22.18 16.16 29.98
N ILE A 142 -21.80 15.06 29.32
CA ILE A 142 -22.57 13.81 29.32
C ILE A 142 -22.64 13.22 30.74
N GLN A 143 -21.52 13.17 31.45
CA GLN A 143 -21.46 12.72 32.85
C GLN A 143 -22.24 13.63 33.81
N ALA A 144 -22.28 14.95 33.59
CA ALA A 144 -23.04 15.88 34.42
C ALA A 144 -24.55 15.96 34.10
N HIS A 145 -24.99 15.53 32.91
CA HIS A 145 -26.38 15.68 32.47
C HIS A 145 -27.28 14.49 32.87
N ASP A 146 -28.40 14.79 33.54
CA ASP A 146 -29.42 13.82 33.99
C ASP A 146 -30.60 13.66 32.99
N GLY A 147 -30.47 14.19 31.76
CA GLY A 147 -31.56 14.31 30.79
C GLY A 147 -31.64 13.19 29.77
N LEU A 148 -31.93 13.57 28.53
CA LEU A 148 -31.90 12.72 27.34
C LEU A 148 -30.72 13.16 26.47
N PHE A 149 -30.12 12.22 25.74
CA PHE A 149 -29.10 12.52 24.74
C PHE A 149 -29.64 12.19 23.36
N GLY A 150 -28.97 12.69 22.33
CA GLY A 150 -29.21 12.22 20.98
C GLY A 150 -28.02 12.42 20.06
N MET A 151 -28.00 11.61 19.01
CA MET A 151 -27.07 11.68 17.89
C MET A 151 -27.85 12.07 16.63
N GLU A 152 -27.20 12.62 15.62
CA GLU A 152 -27.85 12.97 14.36
C GLU A 152 -28.14 11.70 13.55
N SER A 153 -29.33 11.61 12.93
CA SER A 153 -29.75 10.45 12.15
C SER A 153 -28.77 10.13 11.01
N GLN A 154 -28.15 11.15 10.40
CA GLN A 154 -27.12 10.96 9.37
C GLN A 154 -25.85 10.29 9.90
N MET A 155 -25.45 10.58 11.14
CA MET A 155 -24.31 9.90 11.78
C MET A 155 -24.69 8.45 12.12
N TRP A 156 -25.95 8.18 12.50
CA TRP A 156 -26.41 6.82 12.75
C TRP A 156 -26.44 5.94 11.50
N GLU A 157 -26.92 6.46 10.36
CA GLU A 157 -26.82 5.73 9.09
C GLU A 157 -25.35 5.50 8.69
N ARG A 158 -24.47 6.50 8.86
CA ARG A 158 -23.02 6.36 8.61
C ARG A 158 -22.37 5.26 9.47
N ILE A 159 -22.78 5.11 10.73
CA ILE A 159 -22.28 4.05 11.61
C ILE A 159 -22.78 2.68 11.13
N LYS A 160 -24.07 2.55 10.78
CA LYS A 160 -24.61 1.29 10.25
C LYS A 160 -23.94 0.87 8.94
N ASP A 161 -23.77 1.78 7.99
CA ASP A 161 -23.14 1.49 6.69
C ASP A 161 -21.69 0.97 6.85
N ASN A 162 -20.96 1.41 7.89
CA ASN A 162 -19.60 0.94 8.21
C ASN A 162 -19.55 -0.31 9.11
N ASN A 163 -20.64 -0.64 9.82
CA ASN A 163 -20.73 -1.78 10.72
C ASN A 163 -21.36 -3.03 10.06
N LEU A 164 -21.89 -2.89 8.83
CA LEU A 164 -22.32 -4.03 8.01
C LEU A 164 -21.10 -4.85 7.58
N ASP A 165 -20.96 -6.06 8.13
CA ASP A 165 -19.82 -6.96 7.91
C ASP A 165 -19.85 -7.54 6.48
N TYR A 166 -19.50 -6.72 5.48
CA TYR A 166 -19.34 -7.09 4.06
C TYR A 166 -18.08 -7.95 3.81
N ALA A 167 -17.82 -8.91 4.70
CA ALA A 167 -16.93 -10.02 4.45
C ALA A 167 -17.49 -10.89 3.32
N GLU A 168 -16.76 -10.96 2.20
CA GLU A 168 -16.25 -12.24 1.66
C GLU A 168 -15.42 -12.02 0.37
N GLU A 169 -15.78 -11.09 -0.52
CA GLU A 169 -15.26 -11.09 -1.91
C GLU A 169 -14.25 -9.99 -2.31
N ASN A 170 -13.98 -8.93 -1.53
CA ASN A 170 -13.00 -7.91 -1.99
C ASN A 170 -12.24 -7.04 -0.95
N LEU A 171 -12.17 -7.42 0.32
CA LEU A 171 -11.27 -6.79 1.32
C LEU A 171 -9.78 -7.20 1.14
N GLY A 172 -9.34 -7.18 -0.11
CA GLY A 172 -7.93 -7.23 -0.53
C GLY A 172 -7.45 -5.89 -1.11
N ALA A 173 -8.26 -4.83 -1.00
CA ALA A 173 -7.78 -3.46 -1.12
C ALA A 173 -6.88 -3.18 0.09
N PHE A 174 -5.57 -3.09 -0.14
CA PHE A 174 -4.58 -2.75 0.87
C PHE A 174 -5.00 -1.45 1.58
N GLN A 175 -5.42 -1.54 2.83
CA GLN A 175 -5.44 -0.38 3.70
C GLN A 175 -3.98 -0.02 3.97
N GLU A 176 -3.64 1.26 3.83
CA GLU A 176 -2.30 1.72 4.17
C GLU A 176 -2.11 1.58 5.68
N PRO A 177 -0.94 1.10 6.15
CA PRO A 177 -0.74 0.86 7.57
C PRO A 177 -0.97 2.16 8.35
N MET A 178 -1.77 2.08 9.41
CA MET A 178 -2.13 3.25 10.21
C MET A 178 -0.99 3.63 11.17
N SER A 179 -0.99 4.87 11.62
CA SER A 179 -0.20 5.39 12.74
C SER A 179 -1.12 6.09 13.73
N VAL A 180 -0.86 5.91 15.03
CA VAL A 180 -1.53 6.65 16.10
C VAL A 180 -0.95 8.07 16.16
N ILE A 181 -1.80 9.07 16.41
CA ILE A 181 -1.42 10.47 16.58
C ILE A 181 -2.19 11.12 17.73
N GLU A 182 -1.57 12.08 18.42
CA GLU A 182 -2.18 12.87 19.50
C GLU A 182 -3.25 13.85 18.98
N GLN A 183 -4.20 14.24 19.83
CA GLN A 183 -5.26 15.22 19.53
C GLN A 183 -4.69 16.55 18.96
N GLU A 184 -3.56 17.03 19.46
CA GLU A 184 -2.92 18.26 18.97
C GLU A 184 -2.31 18.09 17.55
N GLU A 185 -1.69 16.94 17.27
CA GLU A 185 -1.17 16.61 15.93
C GLU A 185 -2.33 16.35 14.95
N ALA A 186 -3.39 15.68 15.40
CA ALA A 186 -4.63 15.48 14.65
C ALA A 186 -5.30 16.80 14.25
N LEU A 187 -5.41 17.78 15.17
CA LEU A 187 -5.92 19.12 14.86
C LEU A 187 -5.03 19.84 13.83
N LYS A 188 -3.71 19.83 14.04
CA LYS A 188 -2.72 20.46 13.15
C LYS A 188 -2.81 19.92 11.72
N LEU A 189 -2.88 18.60 11.58
CA LEU A 189 -2.93 17.91 10.29
C LEU A 189 -4.32 18.04 9.62
N TYR A 190 -5.41 17.93 10.38
CA TYR A 190 -6.76 18.20 9.86
C TYR A 190 -6.90 19.63 9.33
N ASP A 191 -6.41 20.64 10.07
CA ASP A 191 -6.41 22.04 9.61
C ASP A 191 -5.51 22.25 8.36
N ALA A 192 -4.50 21.40 8.15
CA ALA A 192 -3.69 21.34 6.92
C ALA A 192 -4.37 20.61 5.75
N GLY A 193 -5.49 19.93 5.98
CA GLY A 193 -6.21 19.12 4.99
C GLY A 193 -5.68 17.69 4.87
N ALA A 194 -5.33 17.07 6.00
CA ALA A 194 -5.05 15.63 6.10
C ALA A 194 -6.33 14.84 6.38
N ASP A 195 -6.37 13.61 5.87
CA ASP A 195 -7.43 12.63 6.14
C ASP A 195 -7.14 11.96 7.52
N ILE A 196 -7.83 12.43 8.57
CA ILE A 196 -7.71 11.93 9.95
C ILE A 196 -8.82 10.93 10.25
N TYR A 197 -8.56 9.90 11.05
CA TYR A 197 -9.49 8.81 11.36
C TYR A 197 -9.63 8.57 12.87
N LEU A 198 -10.82 8.11 13.25
CA LEU A 198 -11.16 7.69 14.60
C LEU A 198 -10.61 6.29 14.88
N ILE A 199 -10.16 6.05 16.12
CA ILE A 199 -9.84 4.71 16.61
C ILE A 199 -11.17 4.05 16.99
N THR A 200 -11.55 2.98 16.28
CA THR A 200 -12.82 2.25 16.45
C THR A 200 -12.57 0.75 16.28
N ASN A 201 -13.52 -0.10 16.69
CA ASN A 201 -13.46 -1.54 16.47
C ASN A 201 -14.22 -2.01 15.19
N PHE A 202 -14.55 -1.09 14.28
CA PHE A 202 -15.17 -1.42 12.99
C PHE A 202 -14.15 -1.96 11.98
N SER A 203 -14.61 -2.77 11.03
CA SER A 203 -13.79 -3.33 9.94
C SER A 203 -13.40 -2.32 8.85
N SER A 204 -13.75 -1.05 9.01
CA SER A 204 -13.42 0.05 8.09
C SER A 204 -13.16 1.35 8.87
N PRO A 205 -11.99 2.01 8.70
CA PRO A 205 -11.65 3.24 9.42
C PRO A 205 -12.63 4.40 9.18
N MET A 206 -13.17 4.95 10.26
CA MET A 206 -14.06 6.11 10.20
C MET A 206 -13.28 7.43 10.19
N TYR A 207 -13.27 8.12 9.03
CA TYR A 207 -12.62 9.42 8.91
C TYR A 207 -13.38 10.54 9.64
N VAL A 208 -12.65 11.53 10.17
CA VAL A 208 -13.17 12.75 10.79
C VAL A 208 -13.84 13.62 9.74
N THR A 209 -15.10 13.99 9.95
CA THR A 209 -15.88 14.86 9.08
C THR A 209 -15.83 16.33 9.49
N GLU A 210 -15.66 16.64 10.78
CA GLU A 210 -15.59 18.02 11.28
C GLU A 210 -14.49 18.20 12.33
N ARG A 211 -13.76 19.31 12.24
CA ARG A 211 -12.75 19.76 13.23
C ARG A 211 -13.20 19.64 14.69
N MET A 212 -14.47 19.91 14.96
CA MET A 212 -15.04 19.88 16.32
C MET A 212 -15.15 18.44 16.88
N GLU A 213 -15.21 17.42 16.02
CA GLU A 213 -15.12 16.00 16.42
C GLU A 213 -13.76 15.72 17.07
N ILE A 214 -12.69 16.40 16.63
CA ILE A 214 -11.37 16.33 17.26
C ILE A 214 -11.35 17.19 18.54
N GLU A 215 -11.78 18.46 18.49
CA GLU A 215 -11.72 19.41 19.63
C GLU A 215 -12.52 19.00 20.87
N ARG A 216 -13.51 18.09 20.74
CA ARG A 216 -14.32 17.57 21.86
C ARG A 216 -14.36 16.02 21.89
N GLY A 217 -13.44 15.36 21.18
CA GLY A 217 -13.33 13.90 21.04
C GLY A 217 -12.23 13.27 21.90
N PRO A 218 -11.67 12.11 21.49
CA PRO A 218 -10.56 11.42 22.18
C PRO A 218 -9.26 12.22 22.29
N GLU A 219 -8.36 11.67 23.10
CA GLU A 219 -6.94 12.08 23.22
C GLU A 219 -6.09 11.57 22.05
N HIS A 220 -6.36 10.36 21.50
CA HIS A 220 -5.63 9.81 20.36
C HIS A 220 -6.54 9.51 19.14
N TYR A 221 -5.98 9.69 17.94
CA TYR A 221 -6.58 9.43 16.63
C TYR A 221 -5.64 8.53 15.82
N GLN A 222 -6.02 8.17 14.60
CA GLN A 222 -5.16 7.45 13.68
C GLN A 222 -5.21 8.01 12.25
N MET A 223 -4.16 7.80 11.46
CA MET A 223 -4.11 8.15 10.03
C MET A 223 -3.16 7.23 9.27
N SER A 224 -3.23 7.20 7.93
CA SER A 224 -2.28 6.45 7.10
C SER A 224 -0.84 6.90 7.35
N MET A 225 0.09 5.95 7.48
CA MET A 225 1.53 6.19 7.54
C MET A 225 2.01 7.00 6.33
N THR A 226 1.54 6.69 5.12
CA THR A 226 2.02 7.36 3.89
C THR A 226 1.60 8.83 3.86
N GLU A 227 0.41 9.16 4.37
CA GLU A 227 -0.03 10.54 4.56
C GLU A 227 0.73 11.22 5.71
N LEU A 228 1.00 10.53 6.83
CA LEU A 228 1.77 11.10 7.95
C LEU A 228 3.20 11.43 7.53
N GLU A 229 3.89 10.50 6.85
CA GLU A 229 5.19 10.71 6.21
C GLU A 229 5.13 11.84 5.19
N ARG A 230 4.11 11.87 4.33
CA ARG A 230 3.91 12.95 3.36
C ARG A 230 3.76 14.30 4.03
N PHE A 231 2.99 14.41 5.12
CA PHE A 231 2.82 15.67 5.86
C PHE A 231 4.08 16.07 6.65
N ARG A 232 4.84 15.12 7.18
CA ARG A 232 6.16 15.39 7.80
C ARG A 232 7.17 15.89 6.77
N ASN A 233 7.26 15.23 5.62
CA ASN A 233 8.10 15.67 4.49
C ASN A 233 7.66 17.05 3.93
N LEU A 234 6.36 17.33 3.94
CA LEU A 234 5.79 18.61 3.51
C LEU A 234 6.07 19.75 4.50
N GLU A 235 5.98 19.48 5.81
CA GLU A 235 6.36 20.43 6.87
C GLU A 235 7.86 20.71 6.84
N TRP A 236 8.66 19.68 6.59
CA TRP A 236 10.09 19.80 6.33
C TRP A 236 10.37 20.70 5.10
N GLU A 237 9.79 20.42 3.92
CA GLU A 237 10.02 21.25 2.72
C GLU A 237 9.49 22.69 2.89
N MET A 238 8.46 22.91 3.72
CA MET A 238 7.97 24.25 4.07
C MET A 238 9.05 25.11 4.75
N GLN A 239 9.96 24.53 5.55
CA GLN A 239 11.03 25.27 6.23
C GLN A 239 11.99 25.96 5.25
N LYS A 240 12.20 25.38 4.07
CA LYS A 240 13.00 25.97 2.97
C LYS A 240 12.37 27.24 2.41
N TYR A 241 11.08 27.46 2.60
CA TYR A 241 10.31 28.52 1.95
C TYR A 241 9.56 29.39 2.98
N PRO A 242 10.23 30.34 3.67
CA PRO A 242 9.61 31.22 4.68
C PRO A 242 8.49 32.15 4.15
N GLN A 243 8.24 32.13 2.82
CA GLN A 243 7.08 32.79 2.21
C GLN A 243 5.79 31.97 2.44
N ILE A 244 5.89 30.70 2.81
CA ILE A 244 4.79 29.80 3.17
C ILE A 244 4.53 29.90 4.68
N GLN A 245 3.29 30.17 5.07
CA GLN A 245 2.94 30.53 6.45
C GLN A 245 2.11 29.47 7.20
N SER A 246 1.80 28.33 6.55
CA SER A 246 1.07 27.24 7.18
C SER A 246 1.24 25.92 6.41
N LEU A 247 1.11 24.80 7.11
CA LEU A 247 1.15 23.47 6.49
C LEU A 247 0.01 23.26 5.45
N LYS A 248 -1.13 23.95 5.62
CA LYS A 248 -2.22 24.01 4.63
C LYS A 248 -1.79 24.68 3.32
N GLU A 249 -0.97 25.73 3.42
CA GLU A 249 -0.42 26.44 2.28
C GLU A 249 0.72 25.65 1.62
N ALA A 250 1.56 24.97 2.41
CA ALA A 250 2.53 24.00 1.89
C ALA A 250 1.82 22.89 1.10
N ASN A 251 0.73 22.31 1.62
CA ASN A 251 -0.04 21.23 0.98
C ASN A 251 -0.56 21.64 -0.40
N LEU A 252 -0.97 22.90 -0.55
CA LEU A 252 -1.37 23.49 -1.83
C LEU A 252 -0.19 23.75 -2.79
N LEU A 253 0.94 24.29 -2.30
CA LEU A 253 2.02 24.82 -3.14
C LEU A 253 3.15 23.84 -3.44
N LEU A 254 3.44 22.92 -2.51
CA LEU A 254 4.51 21.92 -2.59
C LEU A 254 3.95 20.48 -2.72
N GLY A 255 2.68 20.27 -2.36
CA GLY A 255 2.04 18.97 -2.40
C GLY A 255 1.80 18.42 -3.81
N THR A 256 1.70 17.10 -3.90
CA THR A 256 1.51 16.35 -5.15
C THR A 256 0.04 16.08 -5.52
N ARG A 257 -0.91 16.27 -4.60
CA ARG A 257 -2.36 16.15 -4.86
C ARG A 257 -2.84 17.31 -5.75
N ARG A 258 -3.79 17.03 -6.66
CA ARG A 258 -4.42 18.04 -7.53
C ARG A 258 -5.36 18.92 -6.71
N THR A 259 -4.96 20.15 -6.42
CA THR A 259 -5.65 21.05 -5.50
C THR A 259 -5.76 22.47 -6.05
N PHE A 260 -6.74 23.23 -5.56
CA PHE A 260 -6.84 24.67 -5.77
C PHE A 260 -6.92 25.38 -4.42
N GLY A 261 -6.46 26.63 -4.38
CA GLY A 261 -6.57 27.51 -3.23
C GLY A 261 -7.09 28.89 -3.62
N ILE A 262 -7.84 29.51 -2.72
CA ILE A 262 -8.36 30.86 -2.91
C ILE A 262 -7.62 31.79 -1.96
N TYR A 263 -7.02 32.83 -2.54
CA TYR A 263 -6.35 33.91 -1.83
C TYR A 263 -7.20 35.18 -1.94
N GLN A 264 -7.50 35.79 -0.81
CA GLN A 264 -8.22 37.07 -0.72
C GLN A 264 -7.35 38.10 -0.02
N ILE A 265 -7.55 39.38 -0.33
CA ILE A 265 -6.76 40.48 0.24
C ILE A 265 -6.98 40.55 1.76
N ARG A 266 -5.94 40.91 2.52
CA ARG A 266 -6.03 41.08 3.98
C ARG A 266 -6.54 42.48 4.36
N ASP A 267 -7.42 42.52 5.35
CA ASP A 267 -8.05 43.71 5.96
C ASP A 267 -7.09 44.58 6.80
N ASP A 268 -5.77 44.39 6.62
CA ASP A 268 -4.68 45.11 7.28
C ASP A 268 -3.48 45.41 6.34
N SER A 269 -3.63 45.14 5.04
CA SER A 269 -2.53 45.16 4.06
C SER A 269 -2.50 46.39 3.13
N PRO A 270 -1.33 46.70 2.53
CA PRO A 270 -1.25 47.55 1.34
C PRO A 270 -2.20 47.14 0.20
N GLY A 271 -2.61 45.87 0.14
CA GLY A 271 -3.63 45.33 -0.77
C GLY A 271 -4.95 46.10 -0.81
N GLU A 272 -5.39 46.71 0.29
CA GLU A 272 -6.62 47.53 0.32
C GLU A 272 -6.64 48.64 -0.74
N ASN A 273 -5.46 49.15 -1.14
CA ASN A 273 -5.34 50.22 -2.14
C ASN A 273 -5.71 49.77 -3.57
N TYR A 274 -5.79 48.46 -3.82
CA TYR A 274 -6.15 47.87 -5.10
C TYR A 274 -7.23 46.79 -5.02
N ALA A 275 -7.88 46.63 -3.86
CA ALA A 275 -9.03 45.75 -3.71
C ALA A 275 -10.19 46.14 -4.66
N PHE A 276 -10.78 45.14 -5.30
CA PHE A 276 -11.81 45.27 -6.34
C PHE A 276 -11.38 46.04 -7.60
N MET A 277 -10.08 46.24 -7.82
CA MET A 277 -9.55 46.90 -9.03
C MET A 277 -9.11 45.87 -10.07
N ASN A 278 -9.30 46.20 -11.35
CA ASN A 278 -8.95 45.32 -12.47
C ASN A 278 -7.48 45.42 -12.88
N MET A 279 -7.00 44.45 -13.70
CA MET A 279 -5.60 44.43 -14.17
C MET A 279 -5.22 45.72 -14.91
N SER A 280 -6.15 46.30 -15.69
CA SER A 280 -5.96 47.63 -16.31
C SER A 280 -5.68 48.77 -15.30
N PHE A 281 -6.23 48.71 -14.08
CA PHE A 281 -5.91 49.66 -13.01
C PHE A 281 -4.53 49.38 -12.42
N ILE A 282 -4.21 48.10 -12.14
CA ILE A 282 -2.92 47.65 -11.61
C ILE A 282 -1.77 48.14 -12.50
N GLU A 283 -1.83 47.84 -13.80
CA GLU A 283 -0.85 48.29 -14.79
C GLU A 283 -0.73 49.81 -14.86
N SER A 284 -1.86 50.52 -14.97
CA SER A 284 -1.87 51.97 -15.22
C SER A 284 -1.41 52.81 -14.02
N HIS A 285 -1.45 52.25 -12.81
CA HIS A 285 -0.95 52.89 -11.60
C HIS A 285 0.43 52.37 -11.16
N GLY A 286 0.98 51.36 -11.87
CA GLY A 286 2.27 50.75 -11.52
C GLY A 286 2.24 49.99 -10.19
N VAL A 287 1.09 49.43 -9.83
CA VAL A 287 0.91 48.60 -8.64
C VAL A 287 1.51 47.22 -8.92
N GLN A 288 2.22 46.65 -7.96
CA GLN A 288 2.68 45.27 -8.00
C GLN A 288 1.85 44.44 -7.02
N ILE A 289 1.15 43.44 -7.55
CA ILE A 289 0.45 42.42 -6.74
C ILE A 289 1.51 41.56 -6.03
N LYS A 290 1.30 41.28 -4.74
CA LYS A 290 2.25 40.60 -3.84
C LYS A 290 1.54 39.53 -3.03
N LYS A 291 2.22 38.42 -2.72
CA LYS A 291 1.64 37.35 -1.87
C LYS A 291 1.36 37.85 -0.45
N GLU A 292 2.22 38.73 0.06
CA GLU A 292 2.15 39.32 1.41
C GLU A 292 0.87 40.15 1.67
N ASP A 293 0.23 40.66 0.61
CA ASP A 293 -1.03 41.42 0.72
C ASP A 293 -2.27 40.50 0.87
N TYR A 294 -2.09 39.18 0.72
CA TYR A 294 -3.17 38.19 0.66
C TYR A 294 -3.12 37.20 1.83
N LYS A 295 -4.25 36.55 2.07
CA LYS A 295 -4.44 35.40 2.98
C LYS A 295 -5.06 34.25 2.21
N LEU A 296 -4.54 33.04 2.40
CA LEU A 296 -5.19 31.81 1.93
C LEU A 296 -6.47 31.59 2.75
N VAL A 297 -7.64 31.62 2.12
CA VAL A 297 -8.95 31.49 2.79
C VAL A 297 -9.63 30.13 2.56
N TYR A 298 -9.14 29.34 1.60
CA TYR A 298 -9.69 28.04 1.24
C TYR A 298 -8.67 27.20 0.48
N VAL A 299 -8.70 25.87 0.67
CA VAL A 299 -8.03 24.87 -0.18
C VAL A 299 -9.04 23.75 -0.43
N GLY A 300 -9.07 23.21 -1.66
CA GLY A 300 -9.89 22.03 -2.00
C GLY A 300 -9.37 21.29 -3.22
N GLU A 301 -9.94 20.12 -3.50
CA GLU A 301 -9.46 19.25 -4.58
C GLU A 301 -9.96 19.63 -5.98
N LEU A 302 -9.10 19.45 -6.98
CA LEU A 302 -9.41 19.63 -8.41
C LEU A 302 -9.92 18.33 -9.03
N SER A 303 -11.19 18.01 -8.77
CA SER A 303 -11.84 16.83 -9.34
C SER A 303 -11.98 16.93 -10.87
N GLY A 304 -11.62 15.84 -11.57
CA GLY A 304 -11.77 15.71 -13.02
C GLY A 304 -11.13 16.85 -13.82
N ASN A 305 -11.95 17.55 -14.60
CA ASN A 305 -11.58 18.62 -15.53
C ASN A 305 -12.06 20.03 -15.10
N MET A 306 -12.28 20.24 -13.80
CA MET A 306 -12.75 21.52 -13.24
C MET A 306 -11.91 22.72 -13.72
N SER A 307 -12.60 23.75 -14.21
CA SER A 307 -12.03 25.01 -14.73
C SER A 307 -12.06 26.14 -13.70
N LEU A 308 -11.41 27.27 -14.03
CA LEU A 308 -11.47 28.49 -13.22
C LEU A 308 -12.90 29.06 -13.19
N GLU A 309 -13.63 28.93 -14.29
CA GLU A 309 -15.05 29.26 -14.41
C GLU A 309 -15.92 28.41 -13.49
N ASP A 310 -15.71 27.08 -13.43
CA ASP A 310 -16.44 26.19 -12.52
C ASP A 310 -16.19 26.53 -11.03
N ILE A 311 -14.94 26.88 -10.69
CA ILE A 311 -14.59 27.37 -9.35
C ILE A 311 -15.32 28.70 -9.06
N PHE A 312 -15.30 29.66 -10.00
CA PHE A 312 -15.97 30.94 -9.81
C PHE A 312 -17.49 30.82 -9.70
N GLU A 313 -18.12 29.89 -10.42
CA GLU A 313 -19.55 29.58 -10.27
C GLU A 313 -19.81 28.97 -8.89
N ARG A 314 -19.04 27.96 -8.47
CA ARG A 314 -19.19 27.30 -7.15
C ARG A 314 -19.08 28.30 -5.99
N PHE A 315 -18.07 29.16 -5.95
CA PHE A 315 -17.89 30.10 -4.82
C PHE A 315 -18.82 31.33 -4.84
N ASN A 316 -19.67 31.46 -5.87
CA ASN A 316 -20.69 32.52 -5.97
C ASN A 316 -22.15 32.02 -5.97
N ILE A 317 -22.40 30.77 -6.36
CA ILE A 317 -23.73 30.15 -6.38
C ILE A 317 -23.78 29.03 -5.34
N ASP A 318 -23.13 27.91 -5.63
CA ASP A 318 -23.17 26.67 -4.81
C ASP A 318 -22.01 26.63 -3.80
N ARG A 319 -21.99 27.64 -2.92
CA ARG A 319 -20.91 27.89 -1.96
C ARG A 319 -20.71 26.71 -0.99
N PRO A 320 -19.48 26.20 -0.80
CA PRO A 320 -19.17 25.20 0.23
C PRO A 320 -19.49 25.66 1.65
N GLU A 321 -20.03 24.77 2.48
CA GLU A 321 -20.49 25.09 3.86
C GLU A 321 -19.34 25.41 4.83
N ASP A 322 -18.12 24.97 4.52
CA ASP A 322 -16.88 25.24 5.24
C ASP A 322 -16.22 26.56 4.82
N PHE A 323 -16.57 27.12 3.65
CA PHE A 323 -15.95 28.36 3.15
C PHE A 323 -16.28 29.58 4.05
N ARG A 324 -15.23 30.27 4.53
CA ARG A 324 -15.33 31.47 5.39
C ARG A 324 -14.96 32.78 4.69
N GLY A 325 -14.52 32.74 3.43
CA GLY A 325 -14.18 33.93 2.64
C GLY A 325 -15.38 34.71 2.10
N HIS A 326 -15.14 35.87 1.50
CA HIS A 326 -16.17 36.57 0.73
C HIS A 326 -16.38 35.92 -0.64
N SER A 327 -17.46 36.30 -1.35
CA SER A 327 -17.70 35.84 -2.72
C SER A 327 -16.50 36.11 -3.61
N LEU A 328 -16.17 35.14 -4.48
CA LEU A 328 -15.02 35.24 -5.37
C LEU A 328 -15.25 36.37 -6.39
N SER A 329 -14.32 37.30 -6.45
CA SER A 329 -14.55 38.66 -6.95
C SER A 329 -13.29 39.26 -7.58
N VAL A 330 -13.44 40.39 -8.28
CA VAL A 330 -12.29 41.09 -8.86
C VAL A 330 -11.26 41.41 -7.78
N SER A 331 -9.98 41.19 -8.08
CA SER A 331 -8.81 41.23 -7.17
C SER A 331 -8.56 40.02 -6.27
N ASP A 332 -9.44 39.01 -6.26
CA ASP A 332 -9.11 37.71 -5.66
C ASP A 332 -8.14 36.92 -6.56
N ILE A 333 -7.44 35.94 -6.00
CA ILE A 333 -6.50 35.08 -6.74
C ILE A 333 -6.84 33.61 -6.51
N VAL A 334 -7.04 32.86 -7.59
CA VAL A 334 -7.18 31.39 -7.58
C VAL A 334 -5.83 30.78 -7.94
N VAL A 335 -5.26 29.99 -7.03
CA VAL A 335 -4.08 29.18 -7.29
C VAL A 335 -4.51 27.76 -7.65
N LEU A 336 -3.97 27.23 -8.73
CA LEU A 336 -4.19 25.85 -9.19
C LEU A 336 -2.86 25.08 -9.11
N ASN A 337 -2.88 23.90 -8.50
CA ASN A 337 -1.81 22.91 -8.53
C ASN A 337 -2.31 21.64 -9.26
N ASP A 338 -1.72 21.31 -10.40
CA ASP A 338 -2.08 20.11 -11.19
C ASP A 338 -1.32 18.82 -10.77
N GLY A 339 -0.59 18.88 -9.65
CA GLY A 339 0.31 17.84 -9.15
C GLY A 339 1.72 17.88 -9.75
N LYS A 340 1.99 18.82 -10.68
CA LYS A 340 3.31 19.01 -11.33
C LYS A 340 3.68 20.47 -11.56
N LYS A 341 2.69 21.35 -11.67
CA LYS A 341 2.84 22.79 -11.87
C LYS A 341 1.80 23.53 -11.03
N VAL A 342 2.27 24.52 -10.28
CA VAL A 342 1.41 25.51 -9.63
C VAL A 342 1.29 26.76 -10.52
N THR A 343 0.10 27.35 -10.58
CA THR A 343 -0.17 28.61 -11.29
C THR A 343 -1.13 29.48 -10.49
N ALA A 344 -0.85 30.78 -10.41
CA ALA A 344 -1.75 31.76 -9.82
C ALA A 344 -2.53 32.50 -10.92
N HIS A 345 -3.83 32.69 -10.71
CA HIS A 345 -4.75 33.34 -11.65
C HIS A 345 -5.54 34.44 -10.94
N PHE A 346 -5.29 35.69 -11.33
CA PHE A 346 -6.03 36.85 -10.87
C PHE A 346 -7.44 36.85 -11.45
N VAL A 347 -8.44 37.05 -10.60
CA VAL A 347 -9.83 37.23 -11.01
C VAL A 347 -10.02 38.65 -11.51
N ASP A 348 -10.25 38.82 -12.81
CA ASP A 348 -10.58 40.10 -13.42
C ASP A 348 -12.06 40.18 -13.85
N SER A 349 -12.47 41.38 -14.22
CA SER A 349 -13.80 41.87 -14.58
C SER A 349 -14.65 40.95 -15.48
N ILE A 350 -14.01 40.13 -16.34
CA ILE A 350 -14.67 39.24 -17.32
C ILE A 350 -13.87 37.95 -17.62
N SER A 351 -12.76 37.69 -16.91
CA SER A 351 -11.76 36.67 -17.26
C SER A 351 -10.75 36.48 -16.13
N PHE A 352 -9.88 35.48 -16.25
CA PHE A 352 -8.74 35.27 -15.36
C PHE A 352 -7.42 35.62 -16.07
N GLU A 353 -6.48 36.26 -15.37
CA GLU A 353 -5.14 36.55 -15.89
C GLU A 353 -4.06 35.84 -15.04
N GLN A 354 -3.14 35.12 -15.69
CA GLN A 354 -2.11 34.35 -14.98
C GLN A 354 -1.01 35.28 -14.42
N LEU A 355 -0.68 35.12 -13.14
CA LEU A 355 0.37 35.88 -12.45
C LEU A 355 1.65 35.05 -12.31
N ASP A 356 2.57 35.18 -13.27
CA ASP A 356 3.81 34.40 -13.35
C ASP A 356 4.76 34.61 -12.15
N SER A 357 4.62 35.69 -11.38
CA SER A 357 5.53 36.07 -10.29
C SER A 357 4.88 36.16 -8.90
N PHE A 358 3.61 35.75 -8.76
CA PHE A 358 2.89 35.81 -7.47
C PHE A 358 3.41 34.75 -6.47
N LEU A 359 3.86 33.60 -6.97
CA LEU A 359 4.36 32.47 -6.18
C LEU A 359 5.88 32.35 -6.24
N ASN A 360 6.60 33.48 -6.18
CA ASN A 360 8.05 33.50 -6.13
C ASN A 360 8.55 33.00 -4.75
N LEU A 361 8.61 31.68 -4.59
CA LEU A 361 9.26 31.02 -3.47
C LEU A 361 10.79 31.10 -3.68
N GLU A 362 11.48 31.81 -2.80
CA GLU A 362 12.95 31.86 -2.75
C GLU A 362 13.43 30.87 -1.67
N GLU A 363 14.14 29.83 -2.09
CA GLU A 363 14.66 28.78 -1.21
C GLU A 363 15.74 29.32 -0.27
N GLN A 364 15.63 29.06 1.03
CA GLN A 364 16.67 29.36 2.01
C GLN A 364 17.51 28.12 2.31
N LEU A 365 18.84 28.31 2.32
CA LEU A 365 19.79 27.33 2.82
C LEU A 365 19.62 27.19 4.34
N LEU A 366 19.31 25.99 4.81
CA LEU A 366 19.11 25.73 6.23
C LEU A 366 20.44 25.68 6.99
N SER A 367 20.38 25.97 8.30
CA SER A 367 21.52 25.95 9.21
C SER A 367 21.62 24.67 10.05
N GLU A 368 20.53 23.96 10.29
CA GLU A 368 20.51 22.73 11.10
C GLU A 368 19.51 21.68 10.59
N LEU A 369 19.82 20.39 10.86
CA LEU A 369 18.95 19.22 10.62
C LEU A 369 18.92 18.33 11.86
N ALA A 370 17.81 17.60 12.05
CA ALA A 370 17.78 16.40 12.87
C ALA A 370 17.12 15.23 12.11
N TYR A 371 17.49 14.00 12.45
CA TYR A 371 16.91 12.77 11.94
C TYR A 371 16.69 11.75 13.07
N GLU A 372 15.65 10.95 12.93
CA GLU A 372 15.29 9.78 13.75
C GLU A 372 15.39 8.55 12.84
N VAL A 373 16.09 7.51 13.26
CA VAL A 373 16.40 6.31 12.45
C VAL A 373 16.16 5.06 13.29
N GLY A 374 14.93 4.57 13.24
CA GLY A 374 14.42 3.66 14.27
C GLY A 374 14.34 4.40 15.61
N GLU A 375 14.76 3.75 16.68
CA GLU A 375 14.76 4.29 18.06
C GLU A 375 16.04 5.09 18.37
N ARG A 376 16.55 5.90 17.43
CA ARG A 376 17.84 6.62 17.55
C ARG A 376 17.81 7.96 16.84
N TYR A 377 18.65 8.89 17.30
CA TYR A 377 18.64 10.27 16.80
C TYR A 377 20.00 10.71 16.25
N PHE A 378 19.97 11.63 15.30
CA PHE A 378 21.12 12.32 14.73
C PHE A 378 20.79 13.80 14.58
N ALA A 379 21.78 14.66 14.81
CA ALA A 379 21.68 16.11 14.69
C ALA A 379 22.91 16.66 13.96
N ILE A 380 22.75 17.73 13.18
CA ILE A 380 23.84 18.40 12.46
C ILE A 380 23.55 19.89 12.30
N GLN A 381 24.54 20.74 12.54
CA GLN A 381 24.44 22.20 12.47
C GLN A 381 25.63 22.81 11.68
N ARG A 382 25.40 23.94 11.01
CA ARG A 382 26.40 24.64 10.20
C ARG A 382 27.27 25.57 11.05
N THR A 383 28.58 25.50 10.85
CA THR A 383 29.59 26.29 11.59
C THR A 383 30.40 27.20 10.65
N GLU A 384 31.42 27.90 11.19
CA GLU A 384 32.37 28.70 10.39
C GLU A 384 33.41 27.84 9.63
N GLU A 385 33.58 26.56 9.96
CA GLU A 385 34.64 25.67 9.41
C GLU A 385 34.09 24.31 8.91
N GLY A 386 32.78 24.20 8.64
CA GLY A 386 32.11 22.96 8.20
C GLY A 386 30.79 22.71 8.93
N TYR A 387 30.44 21.45 9.15
CA TYR A 387 29.23 21.02 9.87
C TYR A 387 29.57 20.25 11.15
N ASP A 388 28.97 20.62 12.27
CA ASP A 388 29.11 19.96 13.57
C ASP A 388 27.93 19.01 13.78
N TYR A 389 28.19 17.74 14.09
CA TYR A 389 27.19 16.66 14.13
C TYR A 389 27.24 15.84 15.43
N SER A 390 26.15 15.15 15.74
CA SER A 390 26.00 14.30 16.93
C SER A 390 25.01 13.17 16.70
N PHE A 391 25.33 11.98 17.17
CA PHE A 391 24.50 10.77 17.17
C PHE A 391 24.08 10.42 18.60
N TYR A 392 22.81 10.07 18.82
CA TYR A 392 22.24 9.76 20.15
C TYR A 392 21.50 8.41 20.17
N ASP A 393 21.50 7.75 21.34
CA ASP A 393 20.75 6.51 21.60
C ASP A 393 19.24 6.75 21.86
N GLU A 394 18.51 5.66 22.11
CA GLU A 394 17.08 5.61 22.47
C GLU A 394 16.73 6.44 23.73
N ASP A 395 17.72 6.65 24.60
CA ASP A 395 17.65 7.44 25.83
C ASP A 395 18.23 8.86 25.63
N PHE A 396 18.37 9.35 24.39
CA PHE A 396 18.94 10.66 24.04
C PHE A 396 20.40 10.89 24.49
N ARG A 397 21.17 9.84 24.77
CA ARG A 397 22.59 9.96 25.16
C ARG A 397 23.50 10.00 23.96
N LEU A 398 24.44 10.94 23.96
CA LEU A 398 25.46 11.08 22.91
C LEU A 398 26.30 9.79 22.77
N MET A 399 26.23 9.15 21.62
CA MET A 399 27.03 7.99 21.24
C MET A 399 28.34 8.40 20.55
N ASP A 400 28.26 9.34 19.61
CA ASP A 400 29.40 9.94 18.91
C ASP A 400 29.06 11.35 18.41
N GLY A 401 30.07 12.15 18.07
CA GLY A 401 29.89 13.49 17.52
C GLY A 401 31.21 14.17 17.15
N GLY A 402 31.17 15.05 16.15
CA GLY A 402 32.37 15.68 15.60
C GLY A 402 32.08 16.72 14.52
N VAL A 403 33.13 17.18 13.84
CA VAL A 403 33.03 18.20 12.78
C VAL A 403 33.42 17.59 11.43
N TYR A 404 32.53 17.73 10.46
CA TYR A 404 32.71 17.40 9.05
C TYR A 404 33.18 18.67 8.31
N GLU A 405 34.46 18.70 7.91
CA GLU A 405 35.18 19.91 7.47
C GLU A 405 34.84 20.43 6.05
N ASN A 406 33.94 19.76 5.31
CA ASN A 406 33.66 20.09 3.90
C ASN A 406 32.36 20.94 3.77
N ASP A 407 32.53 22.23 3.46
CA ASP A 407 31.44 23.20 3.28
C ASP A 407 31.07 23.48 1.80
N GLU A 408 31.64 22.74 0.84
CA GLU A 408 31.31 22.85 -0.59
C GLU A 408 30.02 22.10 -0.97
N ILE A 409 29.57 21.16 -0.13
CA ILE A 409 28.32 20.38 -0.30
C ILE A 409 27.17 20.95 0.55
N SER A 410 25.94 20.49 0.32
CA SER A 410 24.78 20.87 1.16
C SER A 410 24.83 20.21 2.54
N ILE A 411 24.05 20.73 3.50
CA ILE A 411 23.96 20.14 4.84
C ILE A 411 23.27 18.77 4.79
N GLU A 412 22.35 18.58 3.84
CA GLU A 412 21.69 17.31 3.55
C GLU A 412 22.65 16.30 2.91
N GLU A 413 23.49 16.73 1.95
CA GLU A 413 24.54 15.89 1.37
C GLU A 413 25.56 15.46 2.45
N ALA A 414 25.96 16.36 3.35
CA ALA A 414 26.84 16.04 4.48
C ALA A 414 26.20 15.06 5.48
N ALA A 415 24.90 15.22 5.77
CA ALA A 415 24.16 14.30 6.62
C ALA A 415 23.99 12.91 5.98
N GLU A 416 23.78 12.85 4.65
CA GLU A 416 23.68 11.59 3.93
C GLU A 416 25.00 10.82 3.93
N GLU A 417 26.14 11.48 3.69
CA GLU A 417 27.47 10.85 3.83
C GLU A 417 27.71 10.34 5.27
N LEU A 418 27.44 11.16 6.30
CA LEU A 418 27.63 10.78 7.70
C LEU A 418 26.75 9.60 8.13
N LEU A 419 25.49 9.57 7.69
CA LEU A 419 24.56 8.47 7.98
C LEU A 419 24.87 7.20 7.18
N GLU A 420 25.53 7.30 6.01
CA GLU A 420 26.05 6.12 5.30
C GLU A 420 27.34 5.57 5.93
N ASP A 421 28.28 6.43 6.35
CA ASP A 421 29.57 6.01 6.94
C ASP A 421 29.39 5.27 8.29
N GLU A 422 28.46 5.71 9.14
CA GLU A 422 28.06 4.97 10.36
C GLU A 422 27.13 3.76 10.08
N GLY A 423 26.72 3.54 8.83
CA GLY A 423 25.89 2.42 8.42
C GLY A 423 24.40 2.54 8.81
N TRP A 424 23.91 3.76 9.05
CA TRP A 424 22.51 4.05 9.37
C TRP A 424 21.68 4.11 8.07
N THR A 425 21.57 2.96 7.40
CA THR A 425 20.81 2.75 6.16
C THR A 425 19.36 2.32 6.40
N GLY A 426 18.82 2.61 7.59
CA GLY A 426 17.42 2.39 7.94
C GLY A 426 16.51 3.47 7.35
N GLU A 427 15.21 3.37 7.66
CA GLU A 427 14.25 4.44 7.32
C GLU A 427 14.53 5.69 8.18
N ARG A 428 14.64 6.85 7.52
CA ARG A 428 15.11 8.11 8.13
C ARG A 428 13.95 9.10 8.24
N ILE A 429 13.34 9.20 9.42
CA ILE A 429 12.32 10.20 9.73
C ILE A 429 13.06 11.53 10.01
N ARG A 430 12.73 12.62 9.32
CA ARG A 430 13.39 13.92 9.57
C ARG A 430 12.75 14.59 10.79
N GLY A 431 13.56 14.81 11.83
CA GLY A 431 13.14 15.30 13.15
C GLY A 431 13.23 16.82 13.31
N ASP A 432 12.62 17.32 14.39
CA ASP A 432 12.73 18.71 14.84
C ASP A 432 14.01 18.87 15.69
N TYR A 433 14.91 19.77 15.26
CA TYR A 433 16.21 19.99 15.91
C TYR A 433 16.06 20.62 17.30
N ASP A 434 15.25 21.68 17.44
CA ASP A 434 15.05 22.35 18.73
C ASP A 434 14.41 21.37 19.74
N ARG A 435 13.41 20.60 19.30
CA ARG A 435 12.75 19.58 20.15
C ARG A 435 13.66 18.41 20.50
N LEU A 436 14.59 18.02 19.62
CA LEU A 436 15.61 17.00 19.94
C LEU A 436 16.59 17.54 20.98
N MET A 437 17.07 18.77 20.81
CA MET A 437 18.02 19.39 21.74
C MET A 437 17.39 19.66 23.12
N GLU A 438 16.09 19.99 23.19
CA GLU A 438 15.33 20.11 24.46
C GLU A 438 15.35 18.78 25.24
N LYS A 439 15.03 17.65 24.58
CA LYS A 439 15.09 16.31 25.22
C LYS A 439 16.51 15.93 25.65
N VAL A 440 17.52 16.30 24.88
CA VAL A 440 18.93 16.05 25.24
C VAL A 440 19.32 16.86 26.48
N GLU A 441 18.90 18.12 26.62
CA GLU A 441 19.16 18.94 27.82
C GLU A 441 18.43 18.37 29.06
N GLU A 442 17.18 17.90 28.92
CA GLU A 442 16.46 17.20 30.01
C GLU A 442 17.19 15.93 30.47
N MET A 443 17.67 15.10 29.54
CA MET A 443 18.42 13.89 29.88
C MET A 443 19.77 14.20 30.54
N ASP A 444 20.49 15.22 30.08
CA ASP A 444 21.76 15.64 30.67
C ASP A 444 21.57 16.15 32.12
N GLU A 445 20.47 16.86 32.43
CA GLU A 445 20.13 17.18 33.83
C GLU A 445 19.90 15.92 34.68
N VAL A 446 19.18 14.91 34.16
CA VAL A 446 18.94 13.63 34.85
C VAL A 446 20.23 12.87 35.10
N VAL A 447 21.08 12.73 34.08
CA VAL A 447 22.40 12.07 34.16
C VAL A 447 23.31 12.81 35.16
N MET A 448 23.34 14.14 35.12
CA MET A 448 24.11 14.96 36.06
C MET A 448 23.59 14.85 37.51
N ALA A 449 22.28 14.70 37.71
CA ALA A 449 21.70 14.42 39.03
C ALA A 449 22.10 13.03 39.56
N GLU A 450 22.17 12.01 38.69
CA GLU A 450 22.58 10.65 39.06
C GLU A 450 24.10 10.55 39.35
N ILE A 451 24.92 11.30 38.61
CA ILE A 451 26.35 11.49 38.89
C ILE A 451 26.54 12.20 40.24
N GLN A 452 25.71 13.20 40.58
CA GLN A 452 25.76 13.87 41.87
C GLN A 452 25.34 12.95 43.03
N LYS A 453 24.34 12.08 42.86
CA LYS A 453 23.96 11.07 43.87
C LYS A 453 25.08 10.04 44.13
N SER A 454 25.85 9.69 43.11
CA SER A 454 26.88 8.64 43.20
C SER A 454 28.24 9.12 43.75
N GLN A 455 28.49 10.43 43.85
CA GLN A 455 29.76 11.00 44.37
C GLN A 455 29.74 11.49 45.83
N GLY A 456 29.59 10.57 46.78
CA GLY A 456 30.24 10.66 48.11
C GLY A 456 29.52 11.41 49.24
N GLU A 457 29.42 10.76 50.41
CA GLU A 457 28.78 11.31 51.60
C GLU A 457 29.54 12.47 52.28
N TYR A 458 28.82 13.52 52.70
CA TYR A 458 29.18 14.24 53.94
C TYR A 458 27.97 14.86 54.65
N LYS A 459 27.68 14.43 55.90
CA LYS A 459 26.65 15.02 56.78
C LYS A 459 27.27 15.68 58.01
N PRO A 460 26.75 16.84 58.43
CA PRO A 460 26.74 17.23 59.85
C PRO A 460 25.30 17.32 60.40
N LEU A 461 25.07 16.81 61.61
CA LEU A 461 23.77 16.88 62.28
C LEU A 461 23.53 18.27 62.90
N ALA A 462 22.72 19.09 62.23
CA ALA A 462 21.86 20.12 62.83
C ALA A 462 20.72 20.39 61.82
N LYS A 463 19.43 20.40 62.18
CA LYS A 463 18.81 20.64 63.50
C LYS A 463 17.50 19.84 63.59
N VAL A 464 17.45 18.80 64.45
CA VAL A 464 16.25 17.93 64.63
C VAL A 464 15.39 18.41 65.82
N GLU A 465 15.38 19.73 66.06
CA GLU A 465 14.66 20.39 67.16
C GLU A 465 13.94 21.63 66.63
N GLU A 466 12.98 21.40 65.73
CA GLU A 466 11.92 22.38 65.37
C GLU A 466 10.69 21.67 64.73
N LEU A 467 10.43 20.42 65.15
CA LEU A 467 9.23 19.65 64.80
C LEU A 467 8.24 19.63 65.97
N GLU A 468 7.46 20.70 66.12
CA GLU A 468 6.25 20.68 66.94
C GLU A 468 5.23 21.73 66.44
N GLU A 469 4.51 21.41 65.35
CA GLU A 469 3.04 21.45 65.22
C GLU A 469 2.59 21.28 63.74
N ALA A 470 1.55 20.46 63.51
CA ALA A 470 0.75 20.24 62.28
C ALA A 470 1.46 20.38 60.89
N ASN A 471 1.54 19.33 60.07
CA ASN A 471 0.36 18.67 59.50
C ASN A 471 0.70 17.26 58.94
N TYR A 472 -0.14 16.25 59.19
CA TYR A 472 0.04 14.91 58.61
C TYR A 472 -0.67 14.82 57.26
N ASN A 473 0.09 14.80 56.15
CA ASN A 473 -0.38 14.35 54.82
C ASN A 473 0.70 14.14 53.75
N MET A 474 1.99 14.41 54.04
CA MET A 474 3.09 14.30 53.07
C MET A 474 4.24 13.46 53.63
N ILE A 475 4.73 12.51 52.83
CA ILE A 475 6.06 11.87 52.95
C ILE A 475 6.61 11.77 51.51
N ASP A 476 7.90 12.07 51.33
CA ASP A 476 8.63 11.93 50.06
C ASP A 476 7.94 12.55 48.82
N ASN A 477 7.31 13.72 49.00
CA ASN A 477 6.52 14.47 48.00
C ASN A 477 5.31 13.75 47.38
N VAL A 478 5.01 12.49 47.73
CA VAL A 478 3.89 11.73 47.15
C VAL A 478 2.63 11.84 48.01
N LEU A 479 1.50 12.11 47.36
CA LEU A 479 0.19 12.28 47.98
C LEU A 479 -0.48 10.91 48.22
N ASN A 480 -0.06 10.26 49.30
CA ASN A 480 -0.33 8.85 49.63
C ASN A 480 -1.78 8.54 50.06
N ASN A 481 -2.76 8.81 49.19
CA ASN A 481 -4.18 8.44 49.37
C ASN A 481 -5.00 8.37 48.06
N MET A 482 -4.37 8.29 46.89
CA MET A 482 -5.06 7.74 45.72
C MET A 482 -5.18 6.21 45.89
N PRO A 483 -6.27 5.56 45.42
CA PRO A 483 -6.31 4.11 45.33
C PRO A 483 -5.15 3.63 44.44
N PRO A 484 -4.61 2.40 44.65
CA PRO A 484 -3.61 1.86 43.74
C PRO A 484 -4.18 1.80 42.33
N LYS A 485 -3.39 2.23 41.34
CA LYS A 485 -3.75 2.09 39.92
C LYS A 485 -4.12 0.64 39.66
N LYS A 486 -5.24 0.42 38.96
CA LYS A 486 -5.60 -0.90 38.46
C LYS A 486 -4.91 -1.10 37.12
N GLU A 487 -4.11 -2.15 37.01
CA GLU A 487 -3.50 -2.54 35.74
C GLU A 487 -4.59 -3.00 34.75
N PRO A 488 -4.42 -2.76 33.43
CA PRO A 488 -5.32 -3.27 32.42
C PRO A 488 -5.31 -4.81 32.36
N TYR A 489 -6.40 -5.41 31.89
CA TYR A 489 -6.54 -6.85 31.73
C TYR A 489 -7.44 -7.18 30.53
N LEU A 490 -7.57 -8.46 30.18
CA LEU A 490 -8.51 -8.94 29.18
C LEU A 490 -9.61 -9.78 29.80
N GLU A 491 -10.83 -9.64 29.29
CA GLU A 491 -11.82 -10.72 29.30
C GLU A 491 -11.85 -11.37 27.90
N TYR A 492 -12.29 -12.61 27.82
CA TYR A 492 -12.54 -13.33 26.56
C TYR A 492 -14.04 -13.59 26.44
N PHE A 493 -14.57 -13.57 25.22
CA PHE A 493 -15.98 -13.85 24.94
C PHE A 493 -16.16 -14.92 23.86
N ALA A 494 -17.30 -15.62 23.91
CA ALA A 494 -17.81 -16.45 22.82
C ALA A 494 -19.29 -16.13 22.59
N ALA A 495 -19.65 -15.86 21.34
CA ALA A 495 -20.99 -15.52 20.92
C ALA A 495 -21.56 -16.60 19.99
N GLU A 496 -22.79 -17.02 20.25
CA GLU A 496 -23.54 -17.94 19.38
C GLU A 496 -23.96 -17.28 18.05
N CYS A 497 -23.97 -15.93 17.99
CA CYS A 497 -24.10 -15.10 16.80
C CYS A 497 -23.23 -13.84 16.98
N ASP A 498 -22.29 -13.59 16.06
CA ASP A 498 -21.34 -12.47 16.06
C ASP A 498 -22.01 -11.14 15.66
N GLU A 499 -22.91 -11.19 14.66
CA GLU A 499 -23.63 -10.02 14.14
C GLU A 499 -24.56 -9.38 15.20
N PHE A 500 -25.15 -10.21 16.06
CA PHE A 500 -26.09 -9.78 17.10
C PHE A 500 -25.90 -10.61 18.40
N HIS A 501 -24.95 -10.21 19.24
CA HIS A 501 -24.64 -10.87 20.52
C HIS A 501 -25.90 -11.14 21.40
N ASP A 502 -26.87 -10.22 21.42
CA ASP A 502 -28.12 -10.33 22.19
C ASP A 502 -29.15 -11.32 21.63
N MET A 503 -29.00 -11.83 20.40
CA MET A 503 -29.88 -12.90 19.85
C MET A 503 -29.38 -14.31 20.15
N GLY A 504 -28.13 -14.47 20.61
CA GLY A 504 -27.51 -15.75 20.91
C GLY A 504 -27.17 -15.93 22.39
N ALA A 505 -26.67 -17.11 22.74
CA ALA A 505 -25.93 -17.28 23.99
C ALA A 505 -24.56 -16.59 23.90
N TYR A 506 -24.36 -15.55 24.71
CA TYR A 506 -23.08 -14.86 24.89
C TYR A 506 -22.49 -15.22 26.27
N GLU A 507 -21.29 -15.80 26.30
CA GLU A 507 -20.55 -16.10 27.54
C GLU A 507 -19.21 -15.36 27.55
N LYS A 508 -18.81 -14.81 28.70
CA LYS A 508 -17.50 -14.19 28.90
C LYS A 508 -16.80 -14.59 30.20
N SER A 509 -15.48 -14.65 30.18
CA SER A 509 -14.62 -15.10 31.29
C SER A 509 -13.18 -14.59 31.13
N THR A 510 -12.40 -14.56 32.20
CA THR A 510 -10.95 -14.28 32.13
C THR A 510 -10.11 -15.54 31.84
N ASP A 511 -10.73 -16.72 31.74
CA ASP A 511 -10.07 -17.97 31.31
C ASP A 511 -10.40 -18.28 29.84
N VAL A 512 -9.41 -18.11 28.96
CA VAL A 512 -9.50 -18.40 27.52
C VAL A 512 -9.94 -19.84 27.22
N ASN A 513 -9.54 -20.81 28.06
CA ASN A 513 -9.83 -22.23 27.85
C ASN A 513 -11.31 -22.55 28.10
N GLN A 514 -11.93 -21.83 29.05
CA GLN A 514 -13.37 -21.93 29.28
C GLN A 514 -14.14 -21.44 28.06
N ILE A 515 -13.69 -20.33 27.46
CA ILE A 515 -14.36 -19.68 26.33
C ILE A 515 -14.15 -20.46 25.02
N ALA A 516 -12.95 -21.00 24.78
CA ALA A 516 -12.68 -21.90 23.67
C ALA A 516 -13.63 -23.12 23.68
N ALA A 517 -13.80 -23.78 24.82
CA ALA A 517 -14.72 -24.93 24.97
C ALA A 517 -16.21 -24.56 24.83
N VAL A 518 -16.58 -23.29 25.07
CA VAL A 518 -17.93 -22.76 24.77
C VAL A 518 -18.09 -22.49 23.28
N TYR A 519 -17.07 -21.92 22.64
CA TYR A 519 -17.03 -21.62 21.21
C TYR A 519 -17.18 -22.87 20.34
N GLU A 520 -16.38 -23.90 20.60
CA GLU A 520 -16.47 -25.20 19.90
C GLU A 520 -17.90 -25.77 19.97
N LYS A 521 -18.53 -25.68 21.15
CA LYS A 521 -19.89 -26.15 21.40
C LYS A 521 -20.95 -25.35 20.62
N TYR A 522 -20.80 -24.05 20.42
CA TYR A 522 -21.71 -23.27 19.56
C TYR A 522 -21.55 -23.66 18.08
N ARG A 523 -20.30 -23.83 17.63
CA ARG A 523 -19.94 -24.22 16.26
C ARG A 523 -20.43 -25.64 15.90
N GLU A 524 -20.32 -26.61 16.81
CA GLU A 524 -20.81 -27.97 16.59
C GLU A 524 -22.35 -28.10 16.59
N HIS A 525 -23.07 -27.09 17.11
CA HIS A 525 -24.50 -27.23 17.36
C HIS A 525 -25.34 -27.04 16.07
N PRO A 526 -26.09 -28.06 15.58
CA PRO A 526 -26.65 -28.05 14.22
C PRO A 526 -27.78 -27.04 13.94
N LYS A 527 -28.16 -26.22 14.92
CA LYS A 527 -29.14 -25.14 14.80
C LYS A 527 -28.52 -23.74 14.69
N THR A 528 -27.24 -23.61 15.00
CA THR A 528 -26.59 -22.31 15.25
C THR A 528 -25.33 -22.14 14.40
N ALA A 529 -24.82 -23.23 13.80
CA ALA A 529 -23.71 -23.22 12.83
C ALA A 529 -23.93 -22.38 11.56
N TYR A 530 -25.10 -21.74 11.37
CA TYR A 530 -25.37 -20.76 10.31
C TYR A 530 -25.49 -19.31 10.80
N LEU A 531 -25.45 -19.07 12.12
CA LEU A 531 -25.60 -17.74 12.74
C LEU A 531 -24.28 -16.95 12.84
N GLY A 532 -23.19 -17.47 12.28
CA GLY A 532 -21.86 -16.86 12.36
C GLY A 532 -21.36 -16.73 13.80
N CYS A 533 -21.04 -17.85 14.47
CA CYS A 533 -20.50 -17.81 15.83
C CYS A 533 -19.07 -17.25 15.85
N SER A 534 -18.74 -16.35 16.79
CA SER A 534 -17.39 -15.84 17.04
C SER A 534 -16.87 -16.10 18.46
N MET A 535 -15.55 -15.94 18.62
CA MET A 535 -14.87 -15.83 19.91
C MET A 535 -13.84 -14.70 19.82
N GLY A 536 -13.58 -14.01 20.94
CA GLY A 536 -12.75 -12.82 20.90
C GLY A 536 -12.21 -12.35 22.25
N ILE A 537 -11.62 -11.16 22.23
CA ILE A 537 -11.10 -10.45 23.41
C ILE A 537 -11.95 -9.22 23.70
N ILE A 538 -11.98 -8.83 24.98
CA ILE A 538 -12.47 -7.54 25.47
C ILE A 538 -11.30 -6.88 26.20
N TYR A 539 -10.81 -5.75 25.68
CA TYR A 539 -9.83 -4.95 26.41
C TYR A 539 -10.48 -4.28 27.62
N ARG A 540 -9.84 -4.35 28.78
CA ARG A 540 -10.35 -3.77 30.02
C ARG A 540 -9.32 -2.89 30.71
N ASP A 541 -9.58 -1.60 30.77
CA ASP A 541 -8.72 -0.61 31.41
C ASP A 541 -9.51 0.21 32.44
N PRO A 542 -9.40 -0.13 33.74
CA PRO A 542 -10.16 0.55 34.77
C PRO A 542 -9.71 2.00 35.06
N GLU A 543 -8.68 2.51 34.37
CA GLU A 543 -8.30 3.93 34.39
C GLU A 543 -8.54 4.59 33.02
N ASP A 544 -8.11 3.97 31.92
CA ASP A 544 -8.47 4.37 30.56
C ASP A 544 -9.89 3.95 30.17
N SER A 545 -10.79 4.67 30.80
CA SER A 545 -12.22 4.68 30.58
C SER A 545 -12.68 5.20 29.19
N TYR A 546 -11.76 5.50 28.26
CA TYR A 546 -12.09 5.75 26.84
C TYR A 546 -11.98 4.45 26.03
N TYR A 547 -10.86 3.73 26.14
CA TYR A 547 -10.61 2.48 25.40
C TYR A 547 -11.03 1.20 26.15
N ASP A 548 -11.37 1.28 27.44
CA ASP A 548 -12.05 0.21 28.20
C ASP A 548 -13.31 -0.30 27.49
N GLU A 549 -13.53 -1.61 27.59
CA GLU A 549 -14.67 -2.36 27.05
C GLU A 549 -14.65 -2.66 25.54
N ALA A 550 -13.58 -2.31 24.81
CA ALA A 550 -13.48 -2.61 23.38
C ALA A 550 -13.44 -4.13 23.09
N GLU A 551 -14.47 -4.62 22.39
CA GLU A 551 -14.62 -6.03 21.98
C GLU A 551 -14.12 -6.24 20.55
N PHE A 552 -13.34 -7.30 20.33
CA PHE A 552 -12.78 -7.69 19.02
C PHE A 552 -12.99 -9.18 18.74
N ALA A 553 -13.67 -9.50 17.64
CA ALA A 553 -13.98 -10.87 17.21
C ALA A 553 -12.77 -11.56 16.52
N ILE A 554 -11.78 -11.96 17.32
CA ILE A 554 -10.51 -12.56 16.86
C ILE A 554 -10.70 -13.91 16.16
N VAL A 555 -11.73 -14.69 16.49
CA VAL A 555 -11.95 -16.05 15.96
C VAL A 555 -13.25 -16.12 15.18
N LYS A 556 -13.16 -16.42 13.87
CA LYS A 556 -14.33 -16.73 13.02
C LYS A 556 -14.13 -18.12 12.37
N GLY A 557 -15.08 -19.03 12.57
CA GLY A 557 -15.13 -20.37 11.97
C GLY A 557 -14.07 -21.36 12.48
N ASN A 558 -12.99 -21.54 11.72
CA ASN A 558 -11.79 -22.34 12.05
C ASN A 558 -10.50 -21.50 11.98
N THR A 559 -10.60 -20.18 11.93
CA THR A 559 -9.47 -19.27 11.78
C THR A 559 -9.38 -18.27 12.94
N VAL A 560 -8.16 -18.08 13.46
CA VAL A 560 -7.78 -17.06 14.45
C VAL A 560 -7.10 -15.91 13.69
N LEU A 561 -7.75 -14.75 13.67
CA LEU A 561 -7.43 -13.58 12.85
C LEU A 561 -6.70 -12.51 13.68
N GLY A 562 -5.42 -12.74 13.98
CA GLY A 562 -4.57 -11.74 14.63
C GLY A 562 -4.36 -10.49 13.76
N ASN A 563 -4.41 -10.64 12.44
CA ASN A 563 -4.30 -9.54 11.47
C ASN A 563 -5.41 -8.48 11.57
N LEU A 564 -6.50 -8.70 12.31
CA LEU A 564 -7.51 -7.66 12.56
C LEU A 564 -6.96 -6.48 13.38
N MET A 565 -5.84 -6.68 14.09
CA MET A 565 -5.17 -5.60 14.83
C MET A 565 -4.30 -4.70 13.93
N ASP A 566 -4.09 -5.07 12.66
CA ASP A 566 -3.27 -4.31 11.71
C ASP A 566 -3.98 -3.00 11.31
N ASP A 567 -5.31 -3.01 11.22
CA ASP A 567 -6.16 -1.86 10.90
C ASP A 567 -6.50 -0.99 12.14
N VAL A 568 -6.23 -1.49 13.36
CA VAL A 568 -6.53 -0.82 14.65
C VAL A 568 -5.29 -0.78 15.55
N ARG A 569 -4.21 -0.24 14.99
CA ARG A 569 -2.84 -0.27 15.51
C ARG A 569 -2.69 0.09 17.00
N PHE A 570 -3.49 1.03 17.51
CA PHE A 570 -3.49 1.41 18.94
C PHE A 570 -3.62 0.19 19.86
N TYR A 571 -4.58 -0.71 19.61
CA TYR A 571 -4.72 -1.95 20.38
C TYR A 571 -3.70 -3.00 19.94
N GLY A 572 -3.31 -3.02 18.67
CA GLY A 572 -2.27 -3.89 18.13
C GLY A 572 -0.88 -3.68 18.73
N GLU A 573 -0.56 -2.49 19.24
CA GLU A 573 0.71 -2.21 19.93
C GLU A 573 0.67 -2.53 21.43
N LEU A 574 -0.52 -2.76 22.02
CA LEU A 574 -0.65 -3.16 23.43
C LEU A 574 -0.16 -4.60 23.63
N ALA A 575 0.96 -4.76 24.35
CA ALA A 575 1.54 -6.07 24.68
C ALA A 575 0.54 -7.05 25.32
N LEU A 576 -0.43 -6.54 26.08
CA LEU A 576 -1.52 -7.32 26.68
C LEU A 576 -2.47 -7.92 25.63
N VAL A 577 -2.82 -7.17 24.58
CA VAL A 577 -3.68 -7.62 23.48
C VAL A 577 -2.97 -8.72 22.66
N ARG A 578 -1.68 -8.53 22.40
CA ARG A 578 -0.81 -9.53 21.76
C ARG A 578 -0.76 -10.84 22.54
N GLU A 579 -0.43 -10.78 23.82
CA GLU A 579 -0.43 -11.95 24.72
C GLU A 579 -1.82 -12.60 24.79
N GLY A 580 -2.90 -11.82 24.66
CA GLY A 580 -4.28 -12.31 24.57
C GLY A 580 -4.58 -13.12 23.32
N ILE A 581 -4.13 -12.66 22.16
CA ILE A 581 -4.32 -13.34 20.87
C ILE A 581 -3.45 -14.60 20.79
N GLU A 582 -2.22 -14.56 21.32
CA GLU A 582 -1.38 -15.75 21.47
C GLU A 582 -2.05 -16.81 22.35
N LYS A 583 -2.64 -16.44 23.49
CA LYS A 583 -3.40 -17.34 24.37
C LYS A 583 -4.63 -17.96 23.68
N ILE A 584 -5.28 -17.25 22.76
CA ILE A 584 -6.37 -17.81 21.94
C ILE A 584 -5.82 -18.88 20.98
N HIS A 585 -4.68 -18.61 20.33
CA HIS A 585 -4.04 -19.59 19.45
C HIS A 585 -3.55 -20.83 20.21
N GLU A 586 -2.95 -20.67 21.41
CA GLU A 586 -2.57 -21.80 22.27
C GLU A 586 -3.78 -22.64 22.73
N ALA A 587 -4.93 -22.01 22.96
CA ALA A 587 -6.17 -22.69 23.35
C ALA A 587 -6.89 -23.40 22.18
N LEU A 588 -6.63 -22.97 20.94
CA LEU A 588 -7.21 -23.51 19.70
C LEU A 588 -6.09 -23.95 18.72
N PRO A 589 -5.28 -24.98 19.06
CA PRO A 589 -4.11 -25.37 18.29
C PRO A 589 -4.45 -26.01 16.92
N ASP A 590 -5.64 -26.58 16.78
CA ASP A 590 -6.15 -27.17 15.53
C ASP A 590 -6.82 -26.13 14.61
N TYR A 591 -6.68 -24.82 14.91
CA TYR A 591 -7.24 -23.73 14.11
C TYR A 591 -6.16 -22.99 13.33
N LYS A 592 -6.51 -22.51 12.13
CA LYS A 592 -5.61 -21.74 11.28
C LYS A 592 -5.31 -20.38 11.91
N TYR A 593 -4.06 -20.08 12.21
CA TYR A 593 -3.66 -18.76 12.71
C TYR A 593 -3.20 -17.84 11.57
N VAL A 594 -3.73 -16.61 11.54
CA VAL A 594 -3.29 -15.52 10.66
C VAL A 594 -2.71 -14.42 11.56
N PRO A 595 -1.38 -14.33 11.70
CA PRO A 595 -0.75 -13.39 12.64
C PRO A 595 -0.78 -11.93 12.17
N MET A 596 -0.50 -11.02 13.11
CA MET A 596 -0.34 -9.58 12.89
C MET A 596 0.74 -9.26 11.83
N ARG A 597 0.64 -8.09 11.20
CA ARG A 597 1.53 -7.59 10.15
C ARG A 597 3.01 -7.67 10.52
N ASP A 598 3.40 -7.24 11.71
CA ASP A 598 4.78 -7.24 12.17
C ASP A 598 5.34 -8.66 12.36
N VAL A 599 4.53 -9.58 12.88
CA VAL A 599 4.86 -11.01 12.95
C VAL A 599 4.96 -11.62 11.54
N ARG A 600 4.10 -11.22 10.59
CA ARG A 600 4.21 -11.61 9.16
C ARG A 600 5.46 -11.04 8.50
N GLU A 601 5.88 -9.83 8.83
CA GLU A 601 7.10 -9.19 8.35
C GLU A 601 8.37 -9.80 8.95
N ALA A 602 8.34 -10.18 10.23
CA ALA A 602 9.41 -10.93 10.89
C ALA A 602 9.58 -12.36 10.32
N MET A 603 8.52 -12.97 9.79
CA MET A 603 8.63 -14.19 8.98
C MET A 603 9.21 -13.90 7.59
N TYR A 604 8.61 -12.96 6.86
CA TYR A 604 9.02 -12.55 5.52
C TYR A 604 8.75 -11.05 5.29
N PRO A 605 9.77 -10.21 5.06
CA PRO A 605 9.59 -8.77 4.85
C PRO A 605 8.60 -8.43 3.73
N GLU A 606 7.93 -7.27 3.81
CA GLU A 606 6.97 -6.85 2.78
C GLU A 606 7.63 -6.68 1.40
N LYS A 607 8.81 -6.06 1.37
CA LYS A 607 9.62 -5.85 0.16
C LYS A 607 10.76 -6.88 0.13
N MET A 608 10.46 -8.10 -0.31
CA MET A 608 11.48 -9.14 -0.52
C MET A 608 12.23 -8.92 -1.85
N THR A 609 13.56 -9.04 -1.83
CA THR A 609 14.36 -9.20 -3.06
C THR A 609 14.03 -10.53 -3.75
N THR A 610 14.32 -10.64 -5.07
CA THR A 610 14.19 -11.92 -5.80
C THR A 610 14.94 -13.05 -5.10
N GLU A 611 16.14 -12.74 -4.62
CA GLU A 611 17.03 -13.63 -3.89
C GLU A 611 16.35 -14.18 -2.61
N GLN A 612 15.87 -13.30 -1.72
CA GLN A 612 15.16 -13.71 -0.49
C GLN A 612 13.86 -14.47 -0.78
N MET A 613 13.10 -14.07 -1.81
CA MET A 613 11.85 -14.73 -2.19
C MET A 613 12.11 -16.15 -2.72
N ALA A 614 13.20 -16.35 -3.46
CA ALA A 614 13.62 -17.66 -3.93
C ALA A 614 14.15 -18.55 -2.81
N GLU A 615 14.93 -18.01 -1.86
CA GLU A 615 15.38 -18.73 -0.67
C GLU A 615 14.19 -19.21 0.18
N ALA A 616 13.19 -18.34 0.41
CA ALA A 616 11.98 -18.68 1.16
C ALA A 616 11.12 -19.77 0.48
N LEU A 617 11.04 -19.77 -0.85
CA LEU A 617 10.35 -20.79 -1.64
C LEU A 617 11.10 -22.14 -1.64
N ASP A 618 12.43 -22.11 -1.61
CA ASP A 618 13.27 -23.31 -1.52
C ASP A 618 13.20 -23.94 -0.11
N GLU A 619 13.27 -23.11 0.94
CA GLU A 619 13.10 -23.53 2.34
C GLU A 619 11.76 -24.23 2.57
N ILE A 620 10.65 -23.61 2.15
CA ILE A 620 9.31 -24.17 2.42
C ILE A 620 9.07 -25.46 1.62
N ALA A 621 9.72 -25.61 0.46
CA ALA A 621 9.68 -26.85 -0.32
C ALA A 621 10.47 -28.00 0.33
N GLU A 622 11.68 -27.79 0.85
CA GLU A 622 12.37 -28.85 1.63
C GLU A 622 11.65 -29.14 2.95
N ALA A 623 11.02 -28.14 3.58
CA ALA A 623 10.31 -28.33 4.83
C ALA A 623 9.01 -29.14 4.67
N PHE A 624 8.24 -28.92 3.60
CA PHE A 624 6.93 -29.53 3.38
C PHE A 624 7.01 -31.02 2.96
N ASP A 625 7.78 -31.35 1.92
CA ASP A 625 8.15 -32.75 1.63
C ASP A 625 9.67 -32.92 1.49
N PRO A 626 10.37 -33.24 2.60
CA PRO A 626 11.81 -33.50 2.60
C PRO A 626 12.25 -34.77 1.84
N TYR A 627 11.33 -35.53 1.24
CA TYR A 627 11.60 -36.67 0.37
C TYR A 627 11.40 -36.31 -1.10
N GLU A 628 10.26 -35.73 -1.49
CA GLU A 628 10.03 -35.29 -2.87
C GLU A 628 11.03 -34.20 -3.27
N TYR A 629 11.34 -33.25 -2.38
CA TYR A 629 12.40 -32.27 -2.61
C TYR A 629 13.75 -32.94 -2.93
N ARG A 630 14.12 -33.98 -2.16
CA ARG A 630 15.43 -34.66 -2.28
C ARG A 630 15.52 -35.69 -3.40
N ASP A 631 14.39 -36.18 -3.91
CA ASP A 631 14.36 -37.01 -5.13
C ASP A 631 14.42 -36.14 -6.41
N ASN A 632 14.04 -34.86 -6.34
CA ASN A 632 14.10 -33.90 -7.46
C ASN A 632 15.42 -33.10 -7.55
N VAL A 633 16.04 -32.75 -6.42
CA VAL A 633 17.23 -31.87 -6.34
C VAL A 633 18.54 -32.67 -6.22
N GLU A 634 19.47 -32.53 -7.17
CA GLU A 634 20.79 -33.20 -7.05
C GLU A 634 21.74 -32.43 -6.13
N ARG A 635 22.60 -33.19 -5.43
CA ARG A 635 23.47 -32.68 -4.37
C ARG A 635 24.59 -31.79 -4.91
N GLY A 636 24.36 -30.47 -4.89
CA GLY A 636 25.28 -29.45 -5.41
C GLY A 636 24.67 -28.59 -6.53
N GLU A 637 23.39 -28.76 -6.82
CA GLU A 637 22.60 -27.82 -7.63
C GLU A 637 22.27 -26.55 -6.83
N ASN A 638 21.84 -25.50 -7.53
CA ASN A 638 21.46 -24.23 -6.94
C ASN A 638 20.00 -23.96 -7.33
N THR A 639 19.10 -24.51 -6.51
CA THR A 639 17.64 -24.44 -6.56
C THR A 639 17.14 -23.01 -6.46
N VAL A 640 17.64 -22.25 -5.47
CA VAL A 640 17.40 -20.81 -5.33
C VAL A 640 17.65 -20.08 -6.66
N GLN A 641 18.77 -20.33 -7.33
CA GLN A 641 19.08 -19.71 -8.62
C GLN A 641 18.14 -20.13 -9.76
N GLU A 642 17.53 -21.31 -9.72
CA GLU A 642 16.47 -21.73 -10.65
C GLU A 642 15.18 -20.94 -10.37
N VAL A 643 14.71 -20.91 -9.11
CA VAL A 643 13.53 -20.15 -8.68
C VAL A 643 13.68 -18.65 -8.99
N MET A 644 14.85 -18.05 -8.74
CA MET A 644 15.15 -16.65 -9.08
C MET A 644 14.98 -16.33 -10.57
N LEU A 645 15.31 -17.26 -11.47
CA LEU A 645 15.21 -17.07 -12.92
C LEU A 645 13.75 -17.15 -13.38
N ASP A 646 12.98 -18.08 -12.79
CA ASP A 646 11.56 -18.24 -13.08
C ASP A 646 10.73 -17.07 -12.53
N LEU A 647 10.98 -16.63 -11.28
CA LEU A 647 10.39 -15.42 -10.70
C LEU A 647 10.69 -14.17 -11.55
N ARG A 648 11.95 -13.97 -11.96
CA ARG A 648 12.33 -12.86 -12.86
C ARG A 648 11.76 -12.98 -14.28
N SER A 649 11.26 -14.15 -14.68
CA SER A 649 10.50 -14.33 -15.93
C SER A 649 8.97 -14.12 -15.78
N GLY A 650 8.51 -13.79 -14.56
CA GLY A 650 7.09 -13.58 -14.25
C GLY A 650 6.31 -14.85 -13.92
N ASN A 651 6.98 -15.99 -13.70
CA ASN A 651 6.33 -17.28 -13.39
C ASN A 651 5.91 -17.39 -11.90
N ILE A 652 5.11 -16.43 -11.40
CA ILE A 652 4.63 -16.45 -10.00
C ILE A 652 3.48 -17.44 -9.77
N TYR A 653 2.71 -17.78 -10.81
CA TYR A 653 1.48 -18.55 -10.69
C TYR A 653 1.69 -20.03 -10.30
N SER A 654 2.82 -20.62 -10.70
CA SER A 654 3.22 -21.98 -10.28
C SER A 654 3.43 -22.04 -8.77
N TYR A 655 4.22 -21.11 -8.22
CA TYR A 655 4.50 -21.02 -6.79
C TYR A 655 3.24 -20.67 -5.99
N ILE A 656 2.40 -19.74 -6.45
CA ILE A 656 1.10 -19.45 -5.82
C ILE A 656 0.17 -20.69 -5.81
N SER A 657 0.24 -21.57 -6.81
CA SER A 657 -0.51 -22.84 -6.78
C SER A 657 0.05 -23.81 -5.74
N TYR A 658 1.36 -24.06 -5.77
CA TYR A 658 2.03 -24.97 -4.83
C TYR A 658 1.86 -24.53 -3.36
N LEU A 659 1.99 -23.23 -3.08
CA LEU A 659 1.77 -22.69 -1.75
C LEU A 659 0.30 -22.82 -1.29
N LYS A 660 -0.68 -22.84 -2.20
CA LYS A 660 -2.07 -23.15 -1.84
C LYS A 660 -2.23 -24.60 -1.43
N ASP A 661 -1.60 -25.53 -2.13
CA ASP A 661 -1.61 -26.94 -1.74
C ASP A 661 -1.02 -27.12 -0.32
N ILE A 662 0.00 -26.32 0.07
CA ILE A 662 0.52 -26.25 1.45
C ILE A 662 -0.46 -25.58 2.44
N VAL A 663 -1.24 -24.58 2.02
CA VAL A 663 -2.27 -23.93 2.85
C VAL A 663 -3.45 -24.87 3.13
N ASP A 664 -3.83 -25.68 2.14
CA ASP A 664 -5.02 -26.54 2.18
C ASP A 664 -4.78 -27.86 2.96
N GLU A 665 -3.52 -28.22 3.27
CA GLU A 665 -3.15 -29.33 4.18
C GLU A 665 -3.15 -28.94 5.69
N GLU A 666 -3.51 -27.69 6.03
CA GLU A 666 -3.69 -27.18 7.41
C GLU A 666 -2.54 -27.53 8.39
N CYS A 667 -1.29 -27.32 7.95
CA CYS A 667 -0.06 -27.64 8.67
C CYS A 667 0.66 -26.41 9.29
N ASP A 668 1.75 -26.64 10.02
CA ASP A 668 2.58 -25.58 10.62
C ASP A 668 3.23 -24.65 9.58
N LEU A 669 3.42 -25.14 8.35
CA LEU A 669 3.90 -24.33 7.23
C LEU A 669 2.79 -23.52 6.53
N SER A 670 1.50 -23.82 6.74
CA SER A 670 0.39 -23.14 6.06
C SER A 670 0.34 -21.63 6.36
N VAL A 671 0.83 -21.19 7.53
CA VAL A 671 0.98 -19.75 7.86
C VAL A 671 2.07 -19.12 7.01
N ARG A 672 3.27 -19.73 6.96
CA ARG A 672 4.40 -19.26 6.12
C ARG A 672 4.02 -19.26 4.64
N ALA A 673 3.29 -20.27 4.17
CA ALA A 673 2.82 -20.35 2.79
C ALA A 673 1.78 -19.26 2.46
N GLY A 674 0.87 -18.96 3.39
CA GLY A 674 -0.08 -17.84 3.28
C GLY A 674 0.62 -16.50 3.07
N VAL A 675 1.60 -16.17 3.92
CA VAL A 675 2.38 -14.93 3.80
C VAL A 675 3.16 -14.88 2.48
N LEU A 676 3.77 -15.99 2.04
CA LEU A 676 4.46 -16.02 0.73
C LEU A 676 3.52 -15.81 -0.46
N ILE A 677 2.26 -16.25 -0.39
CA ILE A 677 1.25 -15.93 -1.41
C ILE A 677 0.95 -14.41 -1.43
N GLU A 678 0.95 -13.74 -0.27
CA GLU A 678 0.80 -12.27 -0.21
C GLU A 678 2.00 -11.56 -0.84
N ARG A 679 3.23 -11.93 -0.44
CA ARG A 679 4.45 -11.33 -1.01
C ARG A 679 4.56 -11.58 -2.52
N LEU A 680 4.21 -12.77 -3.01
CA LEU A 680 4.20 -13.10 -4.45
C LEU A 680 3.14 -12.33 -5.26
N LYS A 681 2.02 -11.91 -4.67
CA LYS A 681 1.02 -11.05 -5.33
C LYS A 681 1.52 -9.61 -5.49
N ALA A 682 2.30 -9.11 -4.52
CA ALA A 682 2.85 -7.75 -4.51
C ALA A 682 4.21 -7.62 -5.23
N TYR A 683 4.80 -8.74 -5.66
CA TYR A 683 6.14 -8.80 -6.23
C TYR A 683 6.26 -8.14 -7.61
N GLU A 684 6.99 -7.02 -7.69
CA GLU A 684 7.57 -6.55 -8.94
C GLU A 684 8.98 -7.17 -9.15
N PRO A 685 9.24 -7.88 -10.27
CA PRO A 685 10.54 -8.48 -10.51
C PRO A 685 11.63 -7.46 -10.85
N GLU A 686 12.73 -7.53 -10.09
CA GLU A 686 13.90 -6.67 -10.29
C GLU A 686 14.96 -7.37 -11.16
N LEU A 687 15.50 -6.64 -12.16
CA LEU A 687 16.61 -7.11 -12.99
C LEU A 687 17.91 -6.36 -12.65
N PRO A 688 18.97 -7.05 -12.19
CA PRO A 688 20.28 -6.44 -11.96
C PRO A 688 20.85 -5.78 -13.23
N LYS A 689 21.37 -4.56 -13.11
CA LYS A 689 21.85 -3.72 -14.23
C LYS A 689 22.93 -4.39 -15.10
N ASP A 690 23.72 -5.29 -14.53
CA ASP A 690 24.79 -6.06 -15.20
C ASP A 690 24.47 -7.57 -15.32
N MET A 691 23.19 -7.97 -15.32
CA MET A 691 22.78 -9.38 -15.38
C MET A 691 23.32 -10.08 -16.64
N GLN A 692 23.92 -11.25 -16.44
CA GLN A 692 24.52 -12.07 -17.50
C GLN A 692 23.57 -13.21 -17.91
N PRO A 693 23.58 -13.65 -19.18
CA PRO A 693 22.71 -14.73 -19.63
C PRO A 693 23.01 -16.04 -18.91
N MET A 694 21.97 -16.65 -18.34
CA MET A 694 22.03 -17.92 -17.63
C MET A 694 21.46 -19.05 -18.49
N VAL A 695 21.92 -20.27 -18.26
CA VAL A 695 21.43 -21.47 -18.93
C VAL A 695 21.11 -22.53 -17.90
N TYR A 696 19.91 -23.08 -18.01
CA TYR A 696 19.46 -24.25 -17.26
C TYR A 696 19.48 -25.48 -18.18
N VAL A 697 20.16 -26.55 -17.78
CA VAL A 697 20.25 -27.79 -18.57
C VAL A 697 19.10 -28.74 -18.22
N ASN A 698 17.97 -28.56 -18.91
CA ASN A 698 16.76 -29.39 -18.80
C ASN A 698 17.04 -30.91 -18.88
N TYR A 699 17.94 -31.34 -19.77
CA TYR A 699 18.34 -32.75 -19.92
C TYR A 699 19.64 -32.90 -20.72
N CYS A 700 20.50 -33.86 -20.36
CA CYS A 700 21.60 -34.29 -21.21
C CYS A 700 21.81 -35.81 -21.14
N GLU A 701 22.13 -36.44 -22.27
CA GLU A 701 22.41 -37.90 -22.35
C GLU A 701 23.72 -38.30 -21.63
N LYS A 702 24.49 -37.33 -21.12
CA LYS A 702 25.65 -37.47 -20.24
C LYS A 702 25.56 -36.35 -19.20
N SER A 703 25.69 -36.67 -17.91
CA SER A 703 25.62 -35.66 -16.84
C SER A 703 26.86 -34.76 -16.78
N GLU A 704 28.05 -35.29 -17.10
CA GLU A 704 29.33 -34.59 -16.97
C GLU A 704 29.42 -33.20 -17.65
N PRO A 705 28.91 -32.98 -18.90
CA PRO A 705 29.00 -31.67 -19.56
C PRO A 705 27.97 -30.65 -19.03
N GLY A 706 26.86 -31.13 -18.46
CA GLY A 706 25.70 -30.32 -18.08
C GLY A 706 25.64 -29.96 -16.59
N ASN A 707 26.64 -30.33 -15.80
CA ASN A 707 26.67 -30.06 -14.35
C ASN A 707 27.51 -28.80 -14.01
N PRO A 708 27.06 -27.92 -13.10
CA PRO A 708 25.72 -27.88 -12.50
C PRO A 708 24.65 -27.50 -13.54
N ARG A 709 23.38 -27.91 -13.34
CA ARG A 709 22.29 -27.65 -14.31
C ARG A 709 22.14 -26.18 -14.64
N CYS A 710 22.11 -25.31 -13.63
CA CYS A 710 22.11 -23.86 -13.81
C CYS A 710 23.53 -23.29 -13.79
N GLN A 711 23.94 -22.59 -14.85
CA GLN A 711 25.25 -21.92 -14.95
C GLN A 711 25.25 -20.82 -16.02
N LYS A 712 26.31 -20.00 -16.06
CA LYS A 712 26.46 -18.93 -17.05
C LYS A 712 26.60 -19.46 -18.47
N LEU A 713 25.97 -18.79 -19.43
CA LEU A 713 26.04 -19.15 -20.85
C LEU A 713 27.47 -19.16 -21.41
N SER A 714 28.31 -18.20 -21.00
CA SER A 714 29.73 -18.14 -21.37
C SER A 714 30.49 -19.41 -21.02
N ASP A 715 30.18 -19.97 -19.85
CA ASP A 715 30.96 -21.01 -19.21
C ASP A 715 30.55 -22.37 -19.77
N LEU A 716 29.24 -22.58 -19.97
CA LEU A 716 28.71 -23.77 -20.64
C LEU A 716 29.01 -23.80 -22.14
N ASP A 717 28.94 -22.66 -22.86
CA ASP A 717 29.35 -22.59 -24.27
C ASP A 717 30.83 -22.97 -24.42
N SER A 718 31.71 -22.44 -23.54
CA SER A 718 33.14 -22.77 -23.50
C SER A 718 33.39 -24.25 -23.21
N LYS A 719 32.79 -24.81 -22.14
CA LYS A 719 32.86 -26.25 -21.82
C LYS A 719 32.41 -27.11 -23.01
N THR A 720 31.30 -26.73 -23.64
CA THR A 720 30.72 -27.43 -24.80
C THR A 720 31.67 -27.42 -26.00
N ILE A 721 32.30 -26.28 -26.32
CA ILE A 721 33.28 -26.16 -27.42
C ILE A 721 34.46 -27.11 -27.22
N GLU A 722 35.00 -27.21 -26.00
CA GLU A 722 36.09 -28.14 -25.72
C GLU A 722 35.62 -29.60 -25.79
N GLN A 723 34.47 -29.92 -25.21
CA GLN A 723 33.96 -31.29 -25.14
C GLN A 723 33.56 -31.84 -26.52
N ASP A 724 32.88 -31.04 -27.34
CA ASP A 724 32.52 -31.36 -28.73
C ASP A 724 33.76 -31.66 -29.57
N LYS A 725 34.77 -30.79 -29.48
CA LYS A 725 36.05 -30.91 -30.18
C LYS A 725 36.84 -32.16 -29.77
N VAL A 726 36.80 -32.55 -28.49
CA VAL A 726 37.44 -33.77 -27.99
C VAL A 726 36.73 -35.03 -28.51
N TRP A 727 35.40 -35.10 -28.39
CA TRP A 727 34.64 -36.27 -28.85
C TRP A 727 34.62 -36.42 -30.38
N TYR A 728 34.52 -35.33 -31.13
CA TYR A 728 34.57 -35.34 -32.60
C TYR A 728 35.91 -35.82 -33.17
N ALA A 729 37.00 -35.63 -32.41
CA ALA A 729 38.34 -36.09 -32.75
C ALA A 729 38.53 -37.60 -32.47
N ASP A 730 37.85 -38.16 -31.46
CA ASP A 730 37.94 -39.59 -31.15
C ASP A 730 36.94 -40.41 -31.98
N ARG A 731 37.40 -40.91 -33.13
CA ARG A 731 36.57 -41.62 -34.11
C ARG A 731 36.77 -43.13 -34.12
N ASP A 732 35.74 -43.89 -34.50
CA ASP A 732 35.88 -45.32 -34.77
C ASP A 732 36.65 -45.54 -36.08
N PRO A 733 37.74 -46.32 -36.11
CA PRO A 733 38.55 -46.55 -37.31
C PRO A 733 37.86 -47.29 -38.47
N LYS A 734 36.62 -47.80 -38.29
CA LYS A 734 35.87 -48.55 -39.30
C LYS A 734 34.74 -47.74 -39.92
N THR A 735 34.00 -46.96 -39.12
CA THR A 735 32.89 -46.13 -39.62
C THR A 735 33.30 -44.67 -39.87
N ASN A 736 34.42 -44.21 -39.26
CA ASN A 736 34.87 -42.82 -39.26
C ASN A 736 33.87 -41.85 -38.59
N GLU A 737 32.97 -42.35 -37.76
CA GLU A 737 32.05 -41.57 -36.92
C GLU A 737 32.69 -41.30 -35.53
N PRO A 738 32.28 -40.25 -34.80
CA PRO A 738 32.66 -40.05 -33.40
C PRO A 738 32.28 -41.25 -32.53
N LYS A 739 33.14 -41.66 -31.58
CA LYS A 739 32.82 -42.76 -30.65
C LYS A 739 31.83 -42.38 -29.55
N MET A 740 31.67 -41.09 -29.29
CA MET A 740 30.77 -40.54 -28.28
C MET A 740 30.04 -39.34 -28.87
N THR A 741 28.73 -39.30 -28.65
CA THR A 741 27.88 -38.13 -28.87
C THR A 741 26.89 -38.04 -27.70
N ALA A 742 26.41 -36.83 -27.41
CA ALA A 742 25.32 -36.62 -26.44
C ALA A 742 24.42 -35.48 -26.90
N GLN A 743 23.10 -35.67 -26.84
CA GLN A 743 22.13 -34.59 -27.00
C GLN A 743 21.98 -33.84 -25.68
N MET A 744 21.91 -32.52 -25.74
CA MET A 744 21.63 -31.64 -24.60
C MET A 744 20.47 -30.69 -24.92
N PHE A 745 19.52 -30.59 -24.01
CA PHE A 745 18.38 -29.70 -24.04
C PHE A 745 18.51 -28.72 -22.87
N PHE A 746 18.18 -27.45 -23.11
CA PHE A 746 18.43 -26.38 -22.15
C PHE A 746 17.45 -25.22 -22.34
N THR A 747 17.28 -24.41 -21.30
CA THR A 747 16.57 -23.13 -21.33
C THR A 747 17.60 -22.01 -21.16
N VAL A 748 17.59 -21.00 -22.05
CA VAL A 748 18.43 -19.79 -21.90
C VAL A 748 17.56 -18.67 -21.35
N TYR A 749 18.01 -18.00 -20.29
CA TYR A 749 17.36 -16.82 -19.70
C TYR A 749 18.22 -15.58 -19.96
N TYR A 750 17.59 -14.47 -20.37
CA TYR A 750 18.29 -13.23 -20.74
C TYR A 750 17.43 -11.97 -20.57
N ALA A 751 18.08 -10.81 -20.38
CA ALA A 751 17.44 -9.52 -20.22
C ALA A 751 17.77 -8.60 -21.40
N GLU A 752 16.75 -8.06 -22.09
CA GLU A 752 16.97 -7.01 -23.09
C GLU A 752 16.98 -5.61 -22.46
N LYS A 753 17.47 -4.62 -23.21
CA LYS A 753 17.84 -3.31 -22.63
C LYS A 753 16.63 -2.41 -22.37
N GLY A 754 16.11 -2.48 -21.14
CA GLY A 754 15.03 -1.61 -20.64
C GLY A 754 13.80 -2.38 -20.17
N ASP A 755 13.83 -3.71 -20.21
CA ASP A 755 12.73 -4.55 -19.79
C ASP A 755 12.67 -4.73 -18.26
N LYS A 756 11.48 -5.08 -17.75
CA LYS A 756 11.23 -5.48 -16.35
C LYS A 756 11.29 -7.01 -16.12
N MET A 757 11.43 -7.82 -17.17
CA MET A 757 11.30 -9.29 -17.13
C MET A 757 12.44 -9.98 -17.88
N LEU A 758 12.82 -11.18 -17.44
CA LEU A 758 13.67 -12.09 -18.22
C LEU A 758 12.86 -12.76 -19.32
N HIS A 759 13.38 -12.66 -20.55
CA HIS A 759 12.98 -13.53 -21.64
C HIS A 759 13.66 -14.89 -21.48
N HIS A 760 12.99 -15.95 -21.92
CA HIS A 760 13.59 -17.27 -21.99
C HIS A 760 13.18 -18.04 -23.24
N PHE A 761 14.04 -18.95 -23.70
CA PHE A 761 13.70 -19.91 -24.75
C PHE A 761 14.38 -21.27 -24.54
N GLN A 762 13.72 -22.32 -25.02
CA GLN A 762 14.27 -23.68 -25.01
C GLN A 762 15.10 -23.96 -26.28
N GLY A 763 16.31 -24.47 -26.08
CA GLY A 763 17.27 -24.86 -27.11
C GLY A 763 17.69 -26.33 -27.01
N LYS A 764 18.32 -26.81 -28.08
CA LYS A 764 18.92 -28.15 -28.16
C LYS A 764 20.23 -28.10 -28.92
N ILE A 765 21.23 -28.87 -28.49
CA ILE A 765 22.47 -29.11 -29.23
C ILE A 765 22.89 -30.59 -29.23
N ASP A 766 23.81 -30.94 -30.12
CA ASP A 766 24.44 -32.27 -30.22
C ASP A 766 25.96 -32.15 -30.00
N ILE A 767 26.45 -32.66 -28.86
CA ILE A 767 27.86 -32.64 -28.46
C ILE A 767 28.60 -33.83 -29.08
N GLY A 768 29.80 -33.61 -29.62
CA GLY A 768 30.62 -34.60 -30.33
C GLY A 768 30.42 -34.61 -31.84
N THR A 769 29.60 -33.68 -32.36
CA THR A 769 29.27 -33.54 -33.78
C THR A 769 30.23 -32.63 -34.55
N GLY A 770 31.09 -31.88 -33.84
CA GLY A 770 32.07 -30.96 -34.44
C GLY A 770 31.47 -29.60 -34.83
N ASN A 771 30.26 -29.30 -34.35
CA ASN A 771 29.52 -28.07 -34.66
C ASN A 771 29.77 -26.95 -33.62
N GLY A 772 30.59 -27.20 -32.58
CA GLY A 772 30.94 -26.22 -31.56
C GLY A 772 29.89 -26.05 -30.46
N GLY A 773 29.96 -24.91 -29.76
CA GLY A 773 29.13 -24.57 -28.61
C GLY A 773 27.67 -24.22 -28.94
N ILE A 774 26.90 -23.96 -27.88
CA ILE A 774 25.52 -23.47 -27.89
C ILE A 774 25.33 -22.35 -28.92
N ILE A 775 26.12 -21.28 -28.87
CA ILE A 775 25.95 -20.11 -29.75
C ILE A 775 26.19 -20.47 -31.22
N SER A 776 27.11 -21.40 -31.49
CA SER A 776 27.45 -21.83 -32.85
C SER A 776 26.36 -22.75 -33.43
N GLN A 777 25.86 -23.69 -32.63
CA GLN A 777 24.80 -24.60 -33.04
C GLN A 777 23.44 -23.91 -33.16
N LEU A 778 23.07 -22.99 -32.24
CA LEU A 778 21.84 -22.20 -32.35
C LEU A 778 21.82 -21.35 -33.63
N LYS A 779 22.95 -20.70 -33.98
CA LYS A 779 23.08 -19.96 -35.26
C LYS A 779 22.90 -20.88 -36.46
N MET A 780 23.57 -22.03 -36.48
CA MET A 780 23.42 -23.02 -37.56
C MET A 780 21.96 -23.49 -37.69
N GLN A 781 21.28 -23.74 -36.57
CA GLN A 781 19.86 -24.14 -36.56
C GLN A 781 18.95 -23.01 -37.05
N ASN A 782 19.21 -21.74 -36.68
CA ASN A 782 18.42 -20.60 -37.13
C ASN A 782 18.62 -20.35 -38.64
N GLU A 783 19.86 -20.40 -39.13
CA GLU A 783 20.17 -20.34 -40.57
C GLU A 783 19.49 -21.48 -41.35
N MET A 784 19.45 -22.72 -40.82
CA MET A 784 18.70 -23.82 -41.44
C MET A 784 17.19 -23.57 -41.46
N LYS A 785 16.57 -23.16 -40.34
CA LYS A 785 15.13 -22.83 -40.27
C LYS A 785 14.73 -21.69 -41.23
N LEU A 786 15.65 -20.75 -41.51
CA LEU A 786 15.47 -19.62 -42.44
C LEU A 786 15.77 -19.96 -43.91
N THR A 787 16.37 -21.12 -44.22
CA THR A 787 16.78 -21.49 -45.60
C THR A 787 16.18 -22.79 -46.13
N ASP A 788 15.59 -23.64 -45.29
CA ASP A 788 14.86 -24.83 -45.73
C ASP A 788 13.48 -24.47 -46.30
N GLU A 789 13.39 -24.41 -47.63
CA GLU A 789 12.14 -24.16 -48.36
C GLU A 789 11.04 -25.19 -48.04
N SER A 790 11.38 -26.42 -47.67
CA SER A 790 10.41 -27.47 -47.31
C SER A 790 9.86 -27.24 -45.90
N TRP A 791 10.70 -26.83 -44.95
CA TRP A 791 10.29 -26.48 -43.59
C TRP A 791 9.43 -25.20 -43.57
N ILE A 792 9.84 -24.18 -44.31
CA ILE A 792 9.07 -22.93 -44.46
C ILE A 792 7.70 -23.23 -45.08
N SER A 793 7.64 -24.05 -46.14
CA SER A 793 6.37 -24.48 -46.74
C SER A 793 5.48 -25.27 -45.79
N TYR A 794 6.07 -26.04 -44.85
CA TYR A 794 5.33 -26.78 -43.83
C TYR A 794 4.70 -25.84 -42.78
N GLN A 795 5.42 -24.83 -42.30
CA GLN A 795 4.86 -23.86 -41.33
C GLN A 795 3.77 -22.97 -41.97
N GLN A 796 3.94 -22.56 -43.24
CA GLN A 796 2.88 -21.88 -44.00
C GLN A 796 1.58 -22.70 -44.10
N GLY A 797 1.67 -24.03 -43.99
CA GLY A 797 0.53 -24.94 -44.03
C GLY A 797 -0.30 -25.00 -42.75
N LYS A 798 0.12 -24.37 -41.64
CA LYS A 798 -0.62 -24.36 -40.37
C LYS A 798 -1.62 -23.22 -40.25
N GLY A 799 -1.19 -22.01 -40.57
CA GLY A 799 -2.01 -20.79 -40.50
C GLY A 799 -1.17 -19.56 -40.83
N ASN A 800 -1.79 -18.51 -41.38
CA ASN A 800 -1.05 -17.30 -41.78
C ASN A 800 -0.52 -16.53 -40.56
N GLU A 801 -1.32 -16.45 -39.48
CA GLU A 801 -0.95 -15.77 -38.23
C GLU A 801 0.15 -16.55 -37.47
N GLU A 802 0.01 -17.88 -37.33
CA GLU A 802 1.08 -18.73 -36.77
C GLU A 802 2.38 -18.62 -37.56
N TYR A 803 2.30 -18.58 -38.90
CA TYR A 803 3.46 -18.43 -39.76
C TYR A 803 4.10 -17.03 -39.66
N GLN A 804 3.30 -15.96 -39.53
CA GLN A 804 3.80 -14.61 -39.30
C GLN A 804 4.57 -14.54 -37.97
N LYS A 805 3.96 -14.98 -36.87
CA LYS A 805 4.64 -15.02 -35.56
C LYS A 805 5.91 -15.87 -35.60
N TYR A 806 5.85 -17.08 -36.17
CA TYR A 806 7.03 -17.94 -36.32
C TYR A 806 8.17 -17.29 -37.12
N MET A 807 7.86 -16.49 -38.14
CA MET A 807 8.86 -15.76 -38.91
C MET A 807 9.39 -14.52 -38.17
N GLU A 808 8.58 -13.89 -37.32
CA GLU A 808 8.99 -12.82 -36.40
C GLU A 808 9.94 -13.37 -35.33
N ASP A 809 9.56 -14.45 -34.63
CA ASP A 809 10.38 -15.16 -33.64
C ASP A 809 11.77 -15.54 -34.22
N LEU A 810 11.82 -16.11 -35.44
CA LEU A 810 13.07 -16.44 -36.13
C LEU A 810 13.93 -15.21 -36.48
N THR A 811 13.26 -14.11 -36.85
CA THR A 811 13.92 -12.87 -37.29
C THR A 811 14.48 -12.11 -36.08
N ASP A 812 13.76 -12.13 -34.97
CA ASP A 812 14.20 -11.57 -33.69
C ASP A 812 15.41 -12.35 -33.13
N MET A 813 15.28 -13.67 -33.03
CA MET A 813 16.36 -14.60 -32.67
C MET A 813 17.63 -14.34 -33.51
N GLN A 814 17.47 -14.03 -34.81
CA GLN A 814 18.58 -13.76 -35.72
C GLN A 814 19.25 -12.39 -35.52
N ASN A 815 18.50 -11.36 -35.13
CA ASN A 815 18.93 -9.95 -35.17
C ASN A 815 19.21 -9.35 -33.80
N HIS A 816 18.57 -9.84 -32.73
CA HIS A 816 18.68 -9.29 -31.38
C HIS A 816 19.26 -10.34 -30.43
N VAL A 817 18.57 -11.46 -30.21
CA VAL A 817 18.97 -12.49 -29.24
C VAL A 817 20.34 -13.10 -29.52
N LEU A 818 20.58 -13.72 -30.69
CA LEU A 818 21.87 -14.37 -30.98
C LEU A 818 23.08 -13.41 -31.01
N PRO A 819 22.96 -12.16 -31.51
CA PRO A 819 23.98 -11.14 -31.33
C PRO A 819 24.21 -10.72 -29.88
N TYR A 820 23.16 -10.53 -29.08
CA TYR A 820 23.24 -10.20 -27.66
C TYR A 820 23.95 -11.30 -26.87
N LEU A 821 23.49 -12.56 -26.98
CA LEU A 821 24.08 -13.72 -26.28
C LEU A 821 25.55 -13.96 -26.68
N GLN A 822 25.91 -13.71 -27.94
CA GLN A 822 27.30 -13.81 -28.39
C GLN A 822 28.22 -12.84 -27.63
N SER A 823 27.74 -11.64 -27.27
CA SER A 823 28.58 -10.59 -26.69
C SER A 823 29.23 -11.00 -25.35
N PHE A 824 28.53 -11.82 -24.56
CA PHE A 824 29.02 -12.37 -23.29
C PHE A 824 30.01 -13.54 -23.47
N CYS A 825 29.88 -14.30 -24.56
CA CYS A 825 30.73 -15.47 -24.84
C CYS A 825 32.07 -15.09 -25.53
N SER A 826 32.20 -13.86 -26.06
CA SER A 826 33.25 -13.50 -27.05
C SER A 826 34.48 -12.79 -26.46
N LEU A 827 35.07 -13.31 -25.37
CA LEU A 827 36.27 -12.71 -24.76
C LEU A 827 37.51 -12.68 -25.69
N GLU A 828 37.58 -13.54 -26.71
CA GLU A 828 38.67 -13.48 -27.70
C GLU A 828 38.65 -12.22 -28.58
N GLU A 829 37.49 -11.60 -28.85
CA GLU A 829 37.41 -10.53 -29.85
C GLU A 829 37.94 -9.16 -29.37
N LYS A 830 37.86 -8.85 -28.06
CA LYS A 830 38.41 -7.58 -27.51
C LYS A 830 39.91 -7.46 -27.82
N GLY A 831 40.68 -8.52 -27.56
CA GLY A 831 42.12 -8.58 -27.84
C GLY A 831 42.49 -8.64 -29.34
N VAL A 832 41.53 -8.91 -30.23
CA VAL A 832 41.72 -8.82 -31.70
C VAL A 832 41.46 -7.40 -32.21
N LYS A 833 40.59 -6.64 -31.55
CA LYS A 833 40.25 -5.25 -31.90
C LYS A 833 41.44 -4.31 -31.69
N GLU A 834 42.01 -4.30 -30.49
CA GLU A 834 43.20 -3.47 -30.16
C GLU A 834 44.40 -3.79 -31.07
N ARG A 835 44.67 -5.09 -31.31
CA ARG A 835 45.76 -5.52 -32.20
C ARG A 835 45.53 -5.13 -33.67
N ARG A 836 44.27 -4.97 -34.10
CA ARG A 836 43.95 -4.42 -35.44
C ARG A 836 44.17 -2.92 -35.48
N GLU A 837 43.74 -2.18 -34.47
CA GLU A 837 43.85 -0.72 -34.41
C GLU A 837 45.32 -0.28 -34.35
N GLN A 838 46.15 -0.96 -33.54
CA GLN A 838 47.61 -0.79 -33.55
C GLN A 838 48.24 -1.10 -34.93
N GLN A 839 47.85 -2.20 -35.58
CA GLN A 839 48.34 -2.56 -36.93
C GLN A 839 47.82 -1.69 -38.08
N VAL A 840 46.81 -0.84 -37.85
CA VAL A 840 46.33 0.17 -38.80
C VAL A 840 47.12 1.47 -38.63
N ALA A 841 47.45 1.86 -37.40
CA ALA A 841 48.34 3.00 -37.15
C ALA A 841 49.71 2.82 -37.81
N GLU A 842 50.42 1.72 -37.53
CA GLU A 842 51.77 1.44 -38.07
C GLU A 842 51.82 1.35 -39.61
N LYS A 843 50.70 1.03 -40.28
CA LYS A 843 50.67 0.86 -41.74
C LYS A 843 50.47 2.16 -42.53
N ASN A 844 50.07 3.25 -41.87
CA ASN A 844 49.77 4.52 -42.56
C ASN A 844 51.01 5.40 -42.76
N GLU A 845 52.08 5.24 -41.97
CA GLU A 845 53.32 6.02 -42.16
C GLU A 845 54.25 5.46 -43.25
N SER A 846 54.10 4.19 -43.65
CA SER A 846 55.18 3.45 -44.33
C SER A 846 55.08 3.31 -45.87
N ARG A 847 54.47 4.28 -46.59
CA ARG A 847 54.33 4.21 -48.08
C ARG A 847 54.41 5.55 -48.85
N GLU A 848 55.64 5.95 -49.21
CA GLU A 848 55.93 6.74 -50.42
C GLU A 848 57.14 6.13 -51.20
N ALA A 849 57.39 6.62 -52.43
CA ALA A 849 58.47 6.26 -53.38
C ALA A 849 58.33 4.98 -54.28
N VAL A 850 59.04 4.99 -55.43
CA VAL A 850 58.60 4.55 -56.80
C VAL A 850 59.82 4.56 -57.78
N PRO A 851 59.98 3.83 -58.94
CA PRO A 851 59.37 2.59 -59.52
C PRO A 851 60.27 1.65 -60.44
N ARG A 852 59.66 0.62 -61.09
CA ARG A 852 59.80 0.15 -62.53
C ARG A 852 60.79 -0.96 -63.04
N THR A 853 60.37 -1.52 -64.22
CA THR A 853 61.00 -2.41 -65.28
C THR A 853 61.06 -3.95 -65.04
N GLY A 854 60.94 -4.86 -66.04
CA GLY A 854 60.52 -4.79 -67.47
C GLY A 854 60.76 -6.11 -68.30
N GLY A 855 60.05 -6.33 -69.44
CA GLY A 855 60.21 -7.44 -70.45
C GLY A 855 59.41 -8.76 -70.18
N GLU A 856 58.76 -9.54 -71.08
CA GLU A 856 58.82 -9.87 -72.55
C GLU A 856 59.76 -11.04 -72.94
N ALA A 857 59.49 -11.99 -73.88
CA ALA A 857 58.31 -12.51 -74.66
C ALA A 857 58.74 -13.89 -75.32
N ASN A 858 58.16 -14.61 -76.32
CA ASN A 858 57.01 -14.56 -77.26
C ASN A 858 56.81 -15.96 -77.98
N ILE A 859 55.80 -16.14 -78.89
CA ILE A 859 55.70 -17.15 -80.02
C ILE A 859 55.46 -18.65 -79.65
N ALA A 860 54.71 -19.54 -80.36
CA ALA A 860 53.60 -19.59 -81.36
C ALA A 860 53.33 -21.12 -81.71
N VAL A 861 52.40 -21.70 -82.51
CA VAL A 861 51.02 -21.53 -83.09
C VAL A 861 50.72 -22.87 -83.88
N LYS A 862 49.51 -23.49 -83.96
CA LYS A 862 48.54 -23.40 -85.09
C LYS A 862 47.39 -24.47 -85.11
N ASP A 863 46.25 -24.11 -85.73
CA ASP A 863 45.10 -24.80 -86.42
C ASP A 863 44.93 -26.34 -86.53
N ALA A 864 43.71 -26.91 -86.63
CA ALA A 864 42.31 -26.42 -86.42
C ALA A 864 41.26 -27.57 -86.48
N GLY A 865 40.04 -27.37 -85.91
CA GLY A 865 38.87 -28.23 -86.22
C GLY A 865 37.60 -28.15 -85.33
N LYS A 866 36.63 -27.29 -85.70
CA LYS A 866 35.17 -27.31 -85.35
C LYS A 866 34.65 -27.31 -83.88
N ALA A 867 33.94 -26.20 -83.59
CA ALA A 867 32.58 -26.10 -83.00
C ALA A 867 32.30 -26.08 -81.46
N GLU A 868 31.44 -25.11 -81.11
CA GLU A 868 30.57 -24.92 -79.92
C GLU A 868 31.11 -24.62 -78.48
N ARG A 869 30.58 -23.50 -77.95
CA ARG A 869 30.13 -23.17 -76.57
C ARG A 869 31.11 -23.00 -75.36
N LYS A 870 31.13 -21.73 -74.92
CA LYS A 870 31.08 -21.21 -73.53
C LYS A 870 32.29 -21.40 -72.58
N ALA A 871 32.23 -20.56 -71.53
CA ALA A 871 33.04 -20.49 -70.30
C ALA A 871 34.46 -19.90 -70.42
N ILE A 872 34.64 -18.73 -69.79
CA ILE A 872 35.94 -18.15 -69.41
C ILE A 872 36.08 -18.32 -67.89
N THR A 873 37.21 -18.80 -67.41
CA THR A 873 37.50 -18.95 -65.97
C THR A 873 38.29 -17.77 -65.43
N GLY A 874 37.69 -16.99 -64.54
CA GLY A 874 38.39 -16.05 -63.64
C GLY A 874 38.20 -16.48 -62.19
N LYS A 875 39.22 -16.28 -61.33
CA LYS A 875 39.07 -16.46 -59.88
C LYS A 875 38.67 -15.14 -59.24
N GLU A 876 37.41 -15.02 -58.85
CA GLU A 876 36.94 -13.91 -58.00
C GLU A 876 37.15 -14.23 -56.51
N LYS A 877 37.28 -13.18 -55.70
CA LYS A 877 37.26 -13.30 -54.24
C LYS A 877 35.82 -13.40 -53.74
N LYS A 878 35.58 -14.16 -52.67
CA LYS A 878 34.29 -14.08 -51.96
C LYS A 878 34.19 -12.72 -51.23
N PRO A 879 33.01 -12.06 -51.22
CA PRO A 879 32.78 -10.83 -50.46
C PRO A 879 32.76 -11.10 -48.94
N SER A 880 32.81 -10.02 -48.17
CA SER A 880 32.84 -10.01 -46.71
C SER A 880 31.46 -10.24 -46.06
N ILE A 881 31.44 -10.43 -44.73
CA ILE A 881 30.21 -10.67 -43.96
C ILE A 881 29.28 -9.43 -43.97
N HIS A 882 29.83 -8.22 -43.99
CA HIS A 882 29.04 -6.98 -44.03
C HIS A 882 28.23 -6.87 -45.33
N GLU A 883 28.86 -7.20 -46.47
CA GLU A 883 28.21 -7.24 -47.79
C GLU A 883 27.10 -8.31 -47.89
N ARG A 884 27.07 -9.31 -46.99
CA ARG A 884 25.99 -10.32 -46.92
C ARG A 884 24.78 -9.84 -46.12
N LEU A 885 25.01 -9.17 -44.99
CA LEU A 885 23.93 -8.59 -44.18
C LEU A 885 23.12 -7.54 -44.97
N GLU A 886 23.81 -6.73 -45.79
CA GLU A 886 23.17 -5.71 -46.62
C GLU A 886 22.37 -6.28 -47.80
N ILE A 887 22.75 -7.47 -48.31
CA ILE A 887 21.95 -8.25 -49.27
C ILE A 887 20.70 -8.83 -48.59
N ASN A 888 20.83 -9.38 -47.38
CA ASN A 888 19.69 -9.95 -46.66
C ASN A 888 18.64 -8.89 -46.29
N LYS A 889 19.05 -7.67 -45.89
CA LYS A 889 18.12 -6.54 -45.70
C LYS A 889 17.30 -6.21 -46.96
N ARG A 890 17.89 -6.31 -48.16
CA ARG A 890 17.13 -6.14 -49.42
C ARG A 890 16.15 -7.29 -49.67
N ILE A 891 16.55 -8.53 -49.41
CA ILE A 891 15.68 -9.71 -49.64
C ILE A 891 14.44 -9.67 -48.74
N ILE A 892 14.55 -9.12 -47.52
CA ILE A 892 13.40 -8.89 -46.63
C ILE A 892 12.49 -7.79 -47.21
N GLN A 893 13.07 -6.67 -47.65
CA GLN A 893 12.31 -5.57 -48.30
C GLN A 893 11.67 -5.96 -49.64
N GLU A 894 12.22 -6.91 -50.40
CA GLU A 894 11.63 -7.41 -51.65
C GLU A 894 10.55 -8.49 -51.44
N LYS A 895 10.39 -9.02 -50.21
CA LYS A 895 9.40 -10.06 -49.89
C LYS A 895 8.17 -9.57 -49.12
N GLN A 896 8.13 -8.31 -48.70
CA GLN A 896 6.92 -7.68 -48.14
C GLN A 896 6.31 -6.67 -49.12
N GLY A 897 5.13 -6.99 -49.65
CA GLY A 897 4.33 -6.09 -50.49
C GLY A 897 3.13 -6.82 -51.11
N LYS A 898 1.96 -6.21 -51.25
CA LYS A 898 1.53 -4.83 -50.96
C LYS A 898 0.04 -4.84 -50.60
N ASP A 899 -0.52 -3.69 -50.27
CA ASP A 899 -1.77 -3.27 -50.93
C ASP A 899 -1.80 -1.76 -51.24
N GLU A 900 -2.70 -1.38 -52.16
CA GLU A 900 -2.95 0.01 -52.59
C GLU A 900 -4.32 0.49 -52.06
N PRO A 901 -4.68 1.78 -52.26
CA PRO A 901 -6.06 2.01 -52.68
C PRO A 901 -6.27 2.97 -53.87
N GLU A 902 -7.03 2.44 -54.83
CA GLU A 902 -8.09 3.10 -55.60
C GLU A 902 -7.78 4.07 -56.77
N ARG A 903 -8.86 4.51 -57.44
CA ARG A 903 -8.94 4.98 -58.84
C ARG A 903 -9.68 6.32 -58.95
N GLY A 904 -9.51 7.04 -60.06
CA GLY A 904 -10.64 7.83 -60.61
C GLY A 904 -10.34 9.01 -61.55
N ALA A 905 -10.38 8.75 -62.87
CA ALA A 905 -10.84 9.67 -63.95
C ALA A 905 -10.18 11.09 -64.07
N ASP A 906 -10.44 11.95 -65.06
CA ASP A 906 -11.10 11.79 -66.37
C ASP A 906 -10.41 12.68 -67.44
N LEU A 907 -10.94 12.72 -68.66
CA LEU A 907 -10.47 13.47 -69.82
C LEU A 907 -11.00 14.92 -69.92
N SER A 908 -10.35 15.68 -70.82
CA SER A 908 -10.91 16.79 -71.63
C SER A 908 -11.18 18.20 -71.05
N VAL A 909 -10.27 19.13 -71.38
CA VAL A 909 -10.48 20.24 -72.35
C VAL A 909 -11.60 21.29 -72.12
N ARG A 910 -11.15 22.53 -71.82
CA ARG A 910 -11.68 23.87 -72.22
C ARG A 910 -13.00 24.43 -71.64
N MET A 911 -12.89 25.70 -71.21
CA MET A 911 -13.95 26.74 -71.04
C MET A 911 -14.97 26.45 -69.93
N VAL A 912 -15.52 27.44 -69.23
CA VAL A 912 -15.43 28.92 -69.41
C VAL A 912 -14.60 29.57 -68.31
#